data_AF-A0A3E1Y734-F1
#
_entry.id   AF-A0A3E1Y734-F1
#
_cell.length_a   1.000
_cell.length_b   1.000
_cell.length_c   1.000
_cell.angle_alpha   90.00
_cell.angle_beta   90.00
_cell.angle_gamma   90.00
#
_symmetry.space_group_name_H-M   'P 1'
#
loop_
_entity.id
_entity.type
_entity.pdbx_description
1 polymer ?
#
loop_
_entity_poly.entity_id
_entity_poly.type
_entity_poly.pdbx_seq_one_letter_code
_entity_poly.pdbx_strand_id
1 'polypeptide(L)'
;MENFNFYPPNPVSVDRNLVKPGSSFQKEVVKIIGSLLLFCIVYALLLLTAMAVAAGFIALGVGVLSLSLHLMMILLALSLMGVGVFIIIFLFKFVFTSLKDQKADRIEIFEEQHPNLFEFLKRLTKDTNTPMPKHVFISSGVNACVFYDSSILSLIFPVKKNLEIGLGLVNSLNLSEFKQVLAHEFGHFSQRSMKFGSYVYMMNHIIYNMLFQNQGYVRMLNFLQNIHSIFSLTTHLIIWIVKIIQSILQKMYKHLNLSHRRLSREMEFHADAISAAVTGSDAAISALRRIEFSNIRMEHCFRKVNRLAEKKVALLNVYDLQRRTAIITATQHGMELEEGLPRLIDSELPGAAKTRVQYTDLWASHPTDAEREARYVKANVINITDKRLAWVLFNNQQAVEEEMTRHYISITTETEIESVVDSTELEKELSDAYKRYASPLLFGGYFDNRSFSMIDTTKEEEQQLPAFTSFYNNQQIEKLNRHLQNKYDLHFLEAIAEKQVAVEYFKVDDQEYKINEIQPVIEQLALEVQEGDIWLQEQDQIAYQLNLSVASNAAEQLAIMASYENVLSIQEKDEQIKVLAFVIKRKVEELCSLEGWPLDELINQLMILKNSEKELKAILEQLVGQKVVPKEMDEDFEEDVLNYLKTNYTYLASSTYIVEELLSTYDIGQRTSINVEKAVILARKEYLDCISTLCQQ
;
A
#
# COMPACT_ATOMS: atom_id res chain seq x y z
N MET A 1 -30.71 -32.71 -9.12
CA MET A 1 -29.76 -31.99 -8.25
C MET A 1 -29.09 -33.01 -7.33
N GLU A 2 -28.46 -34.03 -7.90
CA GLU A 2 -27.75 -35.06 -7.14
C GLU A 2 -26.32 -34.57 -6.88
N ASN A 3 -26.00 -34.41 -5.59
CA ASN A 3 -24.67 -34.25 -4.99
C ASN A 3 -23.68 -33.26 -5.66
N PHE A 4 -23.99 -31.97 -5.70
CA PHE A 4 -22.91 -30.97 -5.77
C PHE A 4 -22.10 -31.03 -4.47
N ASN A 5 -20.93 -31.65 -4.56
CA ASN A 5 -20.07 -31.99 -3.42
C ASN A 5 -18.97 -30.94 -3.17
N PHE A 6 -19.09 -29.71 -3.69
CA PHE A 6 -18.06 -28.67 -3.56
C PHE A 6 -18.57 -27.42 -2.80
N TYR A 7 -19.68 -27.55 -2.07
CA TYR A 7 -20.22 -26.47 -1.23
C TYR A 7 -20.06 -26.82 0.25
N PRO A 8 -19.23 -26.09 1.02
CA PRO A 8 -19.16 -26.25 2.47
C PRO A 8 -20.53 -26.01 3.11
N PRO A 9 -20.91 -26.76 4.15
CA PRO A 9 -22.21 -26.59 4.81
C PRO A 9 -22.34 -25.21 5.47
N ASN A 10 -23.58 -24.79 5.74
CA ASN A 10 -23.84 -23.60 6.58
C ASN A 10 -23.80 -23.99 8.06
N PRO A 11 -23.51 -23.03 8.97
CA PRO A 11 -23.63 -23.25 10.39
C PRO A 11 -25.04 -23.69 10.79
N VAL A 12 -25.13 -24.64 11.73
CA VAL A 12 -26.42 -25.23 12.17
C VAL A 12 -27.26 -24.23 12.98
N SER A 13 -26.61 -23.36 13.76
CA SER A 13 -27.27 -22.37 14.60
C SER A 13 -26.55 -21.02 14.55
N VAL A 14 -27.27 -19.98 14.15
CA VAL A 14 -26.76 -18.60 14.10
C VAL A 14 -27.75 -17.66 14.78
N ASP A 15 -27.26 -16.77 15.63
CA ASP A 15 -28.10 -15.71 16.20
C ASP A 15 -28.60 -14.79 15.07
N ARG A 16 -29.93 -14.70 14.93
CA ARG A 16 -30.59 -13.84 13.93
C ARG A 16 -30.31 -12.35 14.15
N ASN A 17 -29.85 -11.96 15.32
CA ASN A 17 -29.46 -10.57 15.60
C ASN A 17 -28.04 -10.23 15.12
N LEU A 18 -27.19 -11.23 14.85
CA LEU A 18 -25.83 -11.02 14.34
C LEU A 18 -25.84 -10.24 13.02
N VAL A 19 -26.77 -10.59 12.13
CA VAL A 19 -26.87 -10.07 10.76
C VAL A 19 -27.71 -8.78 10.67
N LYS A 20 -28.26 -8.28 11.78
CA LYS A 20 -29.03 -7.03 11.75
C LYS A 20 -28.10 -5.82 11.81
N PRO A 21 -28.28 -4.79 10.95
CA PRO A 21 -27.50 -3.57 11.05
C PRO A 21 -27.66 -2.91 12.43
N GLY A 22 -26.54 -2.58 13.06
CA GLY A 22 -26.53 -1.91 14.36
C GLY A 22 -27.08 -0.48 14.31
N SER A 23 -27.32 0.11 15.48
CA SER A 23 -27.77 1.51 15.60
C SER A 23 -26.71 2.51 15.13
N SER A 24 -25.43 2.17 15.20
CA SER A 24 -24.30 2.93 14.63
C SER A 24 -24.44 3.08 13.11
N PHE A 25 -24.56 1.95 12.40
CA PHE A 25 -24.81 1.89 10.96
C PHE A 25 -25.98 2.79 10.54
N GLN A 26 -27.13 2.71 11.23
CA GLN A 26 -28.30 3.53 10.91
C GLN A 26 -28.04 5.03 11.05
N LYS A 27 -27.30 5.45 12.09
CA LYS A 27 -26.92 6.86 12.30
C LYS A 27 -26.01 7.36 11.18
N GLU A 28 -25.01 6.57 10.77
CA GLU A 28 -24.09 6.96 9.70
C GLU A 28 -24.80 7.04 8.34
N VAL A 29 -25.76 6.15 8.05
CA VAL A 29 -26.60 6.26 6.85
C VAL A 29 -27.35 7.59 6.81
N VAL A 30 -27.96 8.02 7.92
CA VAL A 30 -28.68 9.31 8.00
C VAL A 30 -27.72 10.48 7.78
N LYS A 31 -26.51 10.43 8.36
CA LYS A 31 -25.49 11.47 8.15
C LYS A 31 -25.10 11.59 6.68
N ILE A 32 -24.85 10.47 6.00
CA ILE A 32 -24.52 10.50 4.56
C ILE A 32 -25.66 11.08 3.74
N ILE A 33 -26.91 10.67 4.00
CA ILE A 33 -28.06 11.22 3.29
C ILE A 33 -28.11 12.75 3.48
N GLY A 34 -27.89 13.23 4.71
CA GLY A 34 -27.77 14.66 4.99
C GLY A 34 -26.64 15.35 4.22
N SER A 35 -25.44 14.76 4.20
CA SER A 35 -24.28 15.30 3.47
C SER A 35 -24.49 15.32 1.95
N LEU A 36 -25.14 14.28 1.40
CA LEU A 36 -25.50 14.21 -0.02
C LEU A 36 -26.51 15.31 -0.38
N LEU A 37 -27.56 15.49 0.42
CA LEU A 37 -28.55 16.55 0.23
C LEU A 37 -27.91 17.94 0.34
N LEU A 38 -27.05 18.15 1.32
CA LEU A 38 -26.30 19.39 1.49
C LEU A 38 -25.45 19.70 0.26
N PHE A 39 -24.72 18.71 -0.27
CA PHE A 39 -23.95 18.87 -1.50
C PHE A 39 -24.84 19.28 -2.68
N CYS A 40 -25.98 18.59 -2.88
CA CYS A 40 -26.91 18.92 -3.98
C CYS A 40 -27.43 20.36 -3.86
N ILE A 41 -27.77 20.82 -2.65
CA ILE A 41 -28.22 22.19 -2.38
C ILE A 41 -27.11 23.20 -2.68
N VAL A 42 -25.89 22.96 -2.17
CA VAL A 42 -24.74 23.85 -2.39
C VAL A 42 -24.39 23.91 -3.88
N TYR A 43 -24.38 22.78 -4.57
CA TYR A 43 -24.08 22.71 -5.99
C TYR A 43 -25.15 23.42 -6.83
N ALA A 44 -26.43 23.25 -6.50
CA ALA A 44 -27.52 24.00 -7.14
C ALA A 44 -27.40 25.51 -6.91
N LEU A 45 -27.03 25.93 -5.69
CA LEU A 45 -26.80 27.34 -5.38
C LEU A 45 -25.61 27.92 -6.16
N LEU A 46 -24.52 27.14 -6.30
CA LEU A 46 -23.36 27.51 -7.13
C LEU A 46 -23.76 27.70 -8.60
N LEU A 47 -24.56 26.78 -9.15
CA LEU A 47 -25.10 26.90 -10.51
C LEU A 47 -25.97 28.14 -10.68
N LEU A 48 -26.92 28.37 -9.77
CA LEU A 48 -27.79 29.55 -9.81
C LEU A 48 -27.00 30.85 -9.72
N THR A 49 -26.01 30.90 -8.82
CA THR A 49 -25.12 32.06 -8.66
C THR A 49 -24.27 32.27 -9.92
N ALA A 50 -23.72 31.21 -10.50
CA ALA A 50 -22.97 31.27 -11.75
C ALA A 50 -23.83 31.76 -12.91
N MET A 51 -25.08 31.32 -13.03
CA MET A 51 -26.03 31.80 -14.03
C MET A 51 -26.37 33.29 -13.83
N ALA A 52 -26.58 33.73 -12.59
CA ALA A 52 -26.84 35.13 -12.29
C ALA A 52 -25.63 36.02 -12.61
N VAL A 53 -24.43 35.60 -12.24
CA VAL A 53 -23.17 36.27 -12.59
C VAL A 53 -23.00 36.33 -14.11
N ALA A 54 -23.26 35.22 -14.81
CA ALA A 54 -23.16 35.18 -16.26
C ALA A 54 -24.14 36.13 -16.94
N ALA A 55 -25.40 36.14 -16.52
CA ALA A 55 -26.40 37.08 -17.03
C ALA A 55 -25.99 38.54 -16.80
N GLY A 56 -25.44 38.86 -15.62
CA GLY A 56 -24.91 40.19 -15.31
C GLY A 56 -23.75 40.61 -16.22
N PHE A 57 -22.75 39.75 -16.41
CA PHE A 57 -21.62 40.01 -17.30
C PHE A 57 -22.03 40.10 -18.78
N ILE A 58 -23.01 39.30 -19.20
CA ILE A 58 -23.58 39.39 -20.56
C ILE A 58 -24.28 40.74 -20.75
N ALA A 59 -25.13 41.15 -19.80
CA ALA A 59 -25.81 42.44 -19.84
C ALA A 59 -24.80 43.61 -19.87
N LEU A 60 -23.73 43.53 -19.06
CA LEU A 60 -22.64 44.51 -19.08
C LEU A 60 -21.94 44.57 -20.45
N GLY A 61 -21.63 43.41 -21.05
CA GLY A 61 -21.06 43.36 -22.40
C GLY A 61 -21.97 43.99 -23.46
N VAL A 62 -23.27 43.69 -23.42
CA VAL A 62 -24.26 44.31 -24.33
C VAL A 62 -24.33 45.83 -24.12
N GLY A 63 -24.29 46.27 -22.87
CA GLY A 63 -24.22 47.69 -22.51
C GLY A 63 -22.99 48.38 -23.12
N VAL A 64 -21.81 47.76 -23.03
CA VAL A 64 -20.58 48.27 -23.64
C VAL A 64 -20.71 48.40 -25.16
N LEU A 65 -21.32 47.41 -25.84
CA LEU A 65 -21.57 47.46 -27.28
C LEU A 65 -22.57 48.56 -27.69
N SER A 66 -23.54 48.86 -26.82
CA SER A 66 -24.53 49.92 -27.07
C SER A 66 -23.95 51.35 -27.03
N LEU A 67 -22.76 51.52 -26.44
CA LEU A 67 -22.08 52.82 -26.36
C LEU A 67 -21.30 53.15 -27.64
N SER A 68 -20.59 52.17 -28.22
CA SER A 68 -19.78 52.35 -29.43
C SER A 68 -19.36 50.99 -30.02
N LEU A 69 -19.21 50.93 -31.35
CA LEU A 69 -18.82 49.73 -32.11
C LEU A 69 -17.35 49.74 -32.58
N HIS A 70 -16.48 50.53 -31.96
CA HIS A 70 -15.05 50.47 -32.26
C HIS A 70 -14.42 49.16 -31.75
N LEU A 71 -13.39 48.65 -32.44
CA LEU A 71 -12.78 47.33 -32.20
C LEU A 71 -12.42 47.06 -30.73
N MET A 72 -11.85 48.05 -30.02
CA MET A 72 -11.50 47.91 -28.60
C MET A 72 -12.73 47.71 -27.69
N MET A 73 -13.85 48.36 -27.98
CA MET A 73 -15.10 48.21 -27.22
C MET A 73 -15.74 46.85 -27.49
N ILE A 74 -15.64 46.36 -28.73
CA ILE A 74 -16.07 45.00 -29.10
C ILE A 74 -15.24 43.96 -28.34
N LEU A 75 -13.91 44.09 -28.33
CA LEU A 75 -13.04 43.18 -27.59
C LEU A 75 -13.31 43.21 -26.07
N LEU A 76 -13.54 44.39 -25.50
CA LEU A 76 -13.91 44.54 -24.09
C LEU A 76 -15.26 43.87 -23.78
N ALA A 77 -16.27 44.09 -24.63
CA ALA A 77 -17.58 43.48 -24.47
C ALA A 77 -17.51 41.95 -24.54
N LEU A 78 -16.80 41.39 -25.54
CA LEU A 78 -16.57 39.95 -25.66
C LEU A 78 -15.81 39.38 -24.47
N SER A 79 -14.80 40.10 -23.97
CA SER A 79 -14.04 39.75 -22.78
C SER A 79 -14.92 39.65 -21.53
N LEU A 80 -15.83 40.62 -21.33
CA LEU A 80 -16.79 40.63 -20.23
C LEU A 80 -17.83 39.50 -20.36
N MET A 81 -18.44 39.34 -21.54
CA MET A 81 -19.36 38.23 -21.80
C MET A 81 -18.71 36.86 -21.56
N GLY A 82 -17.42 36.74 -21.93
CA GLY A 82 -16.61 35.55 -21.72
C GLY A 82 -16.58 35.11 -20.25
N VAL A 83 -16.50 36.05 -19.30
CA VAL A 83 -16.49 35.74 -17.85
C VAL A 83 -17.65 34.82 -17.46
N GLY A 84 -18.86 35.18 -17.88
CA GLY A 84 -20.06 34.40 -17.59
C GLY A 84 -20.03 33.01 -18.23
N VAL A 85 -19.67 32.96 -19.51
CA VAL A 85 -19.65 31.72 -20.29
C VAL A 85 -18.61 30.73 -19.75
N PHE A 86 -17.40 31.20 -19.42
CA PHE A 86 -16.34 30.34 -18.91
C PHE A 86 -16.65 29.76 -17.52
N ILE A 87 -17.32 30.52 -16.64
CA ILE A 87 -17.76 29.99 -15.33
C ILE A 87 -18.80 28.87 -15.51
N ILE A 88 -19.76 29.04 -16.42
CA ILE A 88 -20.76 28.01 -16.73
C ILE A 88 -20.09 26.77 -17.33
N ILE A 89 -19.17 26.96 -18.29
CA ILE A 89 -18.40 25.85 -18.88
C ILE A 89 -17.65 25.09 -17.79
N PHE A 90 -17.02 25.79 -16.84
CA PHE A 90 -16.31 25.16 -15.74
C PHE A 90 -17.21 24.26 -14.90
N LEU A 91 -18.42 24.71 -14.53
CA LEU A 91 -19.33 23.91 -13.71
C LEU A 91 -19.94 22.72 -14.46
N PHE A 92 -20.24 22.85 -15.76
CA PHE A 92 -20.90 21.80 -16.53
C PHE A 92 -19.93 20.78 -17.16
N LYS A 93 -18.73 21.20 -17.58
CA LYS A 93 -17.78 20.35 -18.32
C LYS A 93 -17.43 19.06 -17.56
N PHE A 94 -17.24 19.15 -16.26
CA PHE A 94 -16.78 18.02 -15.43
C PHE A 94 -17.90 17.08 -14.96
N VAL A 95 -19.17 17.48 -15.13
CA VAL A 95 -20.32 16.63 -14.83
C VAL A 95 -20.47 15.52 -15.87
N PHE A 96 -20.09 15.79 -17.13
CA PHE A 96 -20.28 14.87 -18.26
C PHE A 96 -18.99 14.13 -18.68
N THR A 97 -17.91 14.23 -17.92
CA THR A 97 -16.69 13.48 -18.22
C THR A 97 -16.97 11.99 -18.05
N SER A 98 -16.77 11.20 -19.11
CA SER A 98 -16.93 9.75 -19.05
C SER A 98 -15.89 9.16 -18.11
N LEU A 99 -16.36 8.28 -17.22
CA LEU A 99 -15.51 7.38 -16.45
C LEU A 99 -14.86 6.40 -17.45
N LYS A 100 -13.54 6.45 -17.60
CA LYS A 100 -12.81 5.37 -18.24
C LYS A 100 -12.61 4.30 -17.18
N ASP A 101 -13.35 3.20 -17.28
CA ASP A 101 -13.07 2.01 -16.47
C ASP A 101 -11.73 1.41 -16.92
N GLN A 102 -10.84 1.16 -15.97
CA GLN A 102 -9.66 0.33 -16.15
C GLN A 102 -10.13 -1.13 -16.22
N LYS A 103 -10.64 -1.56 -17.39
CA LYS A 103 -10.97 -2.97 -17.67
C LYS A 103 -9.77 -3.79 -18.13
N ALA A 104 -8.60 -3.17 -18.19
CA ALA A 104 -7.43 -3.77 -18.84
C ALA A 104 -6.87 -4.98 -18.05
N ASP A 105 -7.18 -5.10 -16.76
CA ASP A 105 -6.62 -6.11 -15.84
C ASP A 105 -7.54 -7.32 -15.57
N ARG A 106 -8.68 -7.41 -16.25
CA ARG A 106 -9.74 -8.37 -15.97
C ARG A 106 -10.08 -9.23 -17.18
N ILE A 107 -10.25 -10.53 -16.95
CA ILE A 107 -10.74 -11.49 -17.94
C ILE A 107 -12.13 -11.96 -17.51
N GLU A 108 -13.14 -11.84 -18.38
CA GLU A 108 -14.48 -12.34 -18.10
C GLU A 108 -14.54 -13.86 -18.26
N ILE A 109 -15.15 -14.56 -17.30
CA ILE A 109 -15.36 -16.01 -17.34
C ILE A 109 -16.85 -16.36 -17.32
N PHE A 110 -17.18 -17.52 -17.88
CA PHE A 110 -18.56 -17.95 -18.10
C PHE A 110 -18.90 -19.30 -17.46
N GLU A 111 -20.20 -19.56 -17.26
CA GLU A 111 -20.70 -20.78 -16.62
C GLU A 111 -20.32 -22.04 -17.39
N GLU A 112 -20.25 -21.96 -18.71
CA GLU A 112 -19.88 -23.07 -19.58
C GLU A 112 -18.41 -23.48 -19.37
N GLN A 113 -17.55 -22.54 -18.97
CA GLN A 113 -16.14 -22.78 -18.70
C GLN A 113 -15.94 -23.36 -17.29
N HIS A 114 -16.62 -22.79 -16.29
CA HIS A 114 -16.45 -23.14 -14.87
C HIS A 114 -17.81 -23.45 -14.17
N PRO A 115 -18.51 -24.54 -14.53
CA PRO A 115 -19.86 -24.83 -14.03
C PRO A 115 -19.92 -25.02 -12.51
N ASN A 116 -18.86 -25.58 -11.91
CA ASN A 116 -18.79 -25.79 -10.46
C ASN A 116 -18.74 -24.46 -9.69
N LEU A 117 -17.94 -23.50 -10.17
CA LEU A 117 -17.90 -22.15 -9.61
C LEU A 117 -19.26 -21.46 -9.71
N PHE A 118 -19.93 -21.53 -10.86
CA PHE A 118 -21.22 -20.86 -11.03
C PHE A 118 -22.34 -21.51 -10.19
N GLU A 119 -22.36 -22.83 -10.03
CA GLU A 119 -23.28 -23.50 -9.09
C GLU A 119 -22.97 -23.12 -7.63
N PHE A 120 -21.69 -22.99 -7.27
CA PHE A 120 -21.27 -22.49 -5.96
C PHE A 120 -21.81 -21.07 -5.71
N LEU A 121 -21.65 -20.15 -6.67
CA LEU A 121 -22.18 -18.79 -6.59
C LEU A 121 -23.71 -18.76 -6.52
N LYS A 122 -24.41 -19.62 -7.25
CA LYS A 122 -25.88 -19.77 -7.20
C LYS A 122 -26.38 -20.26 -5.84
N ARG A 123 -25.61 -21.06 -5.13
CA ARG A 123 -25.94 -21.46 -3.74
C ARG A 123 -25.66 -20.33 -2.77
N LEU A 124 -24.49 -19.70 -2.91
CA LEU A 124 -24.10 -18.58 -2.06
C LEU A 124 -25.10 -17.42 -2.15
N THR A 125 -25.56 -17.04 -3.33
CA THR A 125 -26.61 -16.02 -3.51
C THR A 125 -27.90 -16.33 -2.74
N LYS A 126 -28.29 -17.60 -2.65
CA LYS A 126 -29.47 -18.02 -1.86
C LYS A 126 -29.21 -17.84 -0.37
N ASP A 127 -28.04 -18.24 0.09
CA ASP A 127 -27.66 -18.20 1.50
C ASP A 127 -27.46 -16.75 2.01
N THR A 128 -26.93 -15.86 1.16
CA THR A 128 -26.77 -14.43 1.47
C THR A 128 -27.99 -13.58 1.09
N ASN A 129 -29.00 -14.17 0.47
CA ASN A 129 -30.20 -13.48 -0.06
C ASN A 129 -29.87 -12.30 -0.99
N THR A 130 -29.05 -12.57 -2.01
CA THR A 130 -28.53 -11.58 -2.96
C THR A 130 -28.83 -11.97 -4.41
N PRO A 131 -28.90 -11.00 -5.34
CA PRO A 131 -28.99 -11.34 -6.76
C PRO A 131 -27.65 -11.87 -7.29
N MET A 132 -27.71 -12.71 -8.32
CA MET A 132 -26.52 -13.17 -9.05
C MET A 132 -25.76 -11.99 -9.67
N PRO A 133 -24.42 -12.00 -9.64
CA PRO A 133 -23.61 -11.06 -10.41
C PRO A 133 -23.97 -11.08 -11.90
N LYS A 134 -23.87 -9.92 -12.55
CA LYS A 134 -24.14 -9.78 -13.99
C LYS A 134 -23.04 -10.46 -14.83
N HIS A 135 -21.79 -10.22 -14.46
CA HIS A 135 -20.59 -10.77 -15.06
C HIS A 135 -19.63 -11.20 -13.95
N VAL A 136 -18.87 -12.26 -14.19
CA VAL A 136 -17.82 -12.75 -13.29
C VAL A 136 -16.49 -12.59 -14.00
N PHE A 137 -15.55 -11.91 -13.35
CA PHE A 137 -14.22 -11.65 -13.87
C PHE A 137 -13.19 -12.35 -12.98
N ILE A 138 -12.09 -12.76 -13.59
CA ILE A 138 -10.86 -13.13 -12.89
C ILE A 138 -9.82 -12.03 -13.07
N SER A 139 -8.98 -11.85 -12.06
CA SER A 139 -7.86 -10.90 -12.06
C SER A 139 -6.61 -11.52 -11.45
N SER A 140 -5.47 -10.83 -11.52
CA SER A 140 -4.20 -11.45 -11.15
C SER A 140 -3.95 -11.52 -9.64
N GLY A 141 -4.52 -10.59 -8.85
CA GLY A 141 -4.16 -10.34 -7.46
C GLY A 141 -4.77 -11.28 -6.41
N VAL A 142 -4.52 -10.96 -5.13
CA VAL A 142 -5.07 -11.65 -3.94
C VAL A 142 -6.26 -10.85 -3.39
N ASN A 143 -7.29 -10.70 -4.21
CA ASN A 143 -8.48 -9.93 -3.83
C ASN A 143 -9.74 -10.55 -4.42
N ALA A 144 -10.89 -10.29 -3.82
CA ALA A 144 -12.18 -10.45 -4.47
C ALA A 144 -12.94 -9.15 -4.25
N CYS A 145 -13.64 -8.66 -5.26
CA CYS A 145 -14.39 -7.44 -5.09
C CYS A 145 -15.68 -7.41 -5.91
N VAL A 146 -16.60 -6.59 -5.47
CA VAL A 146 -17.84 -6.30 -6.18
C VAL A 146 -17.79 -4.90 -6.74
N PHE A 147 -17.97 -4.78 -8.05
CA PHE A 147 -17.96 -3.48 -8.73
C PHE A 147 -19.15 -3.32 -9.67
N TYR A 148 -19.33 -2.12 -10.21
CA TYR A 148 -20.37 -1.81 -11.19
C TYR A 148 -19.86 -0.75 -12.17
N ASP A 149 -20.29 -0.85 -13.42
CA ASP A 149 -20.00 0.19 -14.41
C ASP A 149 -20.73 1.48 -13.98
N SER A 150 -19.97 2.48 -13.55
CA SER A 150 -20.53 3.73 -13.06
C SER A 150 -20.84 4.67 -14.23
N SER A 151 -22.06 5.18 -14.29
CA SER A 151 -22.46 6.20 -15.27
C SER A 151 -23.43 7.18 -14.60
N ILE A 152 -23.64 8.37 -15.16
CA ILE A 152 -24.64 9.32 -14.61
C ILE A 152 -26.03 8.67 -14.55
N LEU A 153 -26.32 7.72 -15.44
CA LEU A 153 -27.56 6.95 -15.44
C LEU A 153 -27.69 6.00 -14.24
N SER A 154 -26.59 5.62 -13.58
CA SER A 154 -26.63 4.80 -12.35
C SER A 154 -27.18 5.57 -11.15
N LEU A 155 -27.26 6.90 -11.22
CA LEU A 155 -27.95 7.73 -10.22
C LEU A 155 -29.47 7.58 -10.27
N ILE A 156 -30.02 7.14 -11.41
CA ILE A 156 -31.46 7.05 -11.70
C ILE A 156 -31.91 5.59 -11.78
N PHE A 157 -31.11 4.70 -12.38
CA PHE A 157 -31.45 3.29 -12.60
C PHE A 157 -30.62 2.34 -11.72
N PRO A 158 -31.20 1.23 -11.23
CA PRO A 158 -30.44 0.20 -10.54
C PRO A 158 -29.38 -0.41 -11.46
N VAL A 159 -28.11 -0.31 -11.08
CA VAL A 159 -27.00 -0.98 -11.75
C VAL A 159 -26.84 -2.40 -11.20
N LYS A 160 -26.74 -3.38 -12.12
CA LYS A 160 -26.35 -4.74 -11.75
C LYS A 160 -24.84 -4.74 -11.47
N LYS A 161 -24.43 -5.49 -10.45
CA LYS A 161 -23.04 -5.57 -10.00
C LYS A 161 -22.32 -6.73 -10.69
N ASN A 162 -21.03 -6.57 -10.89
CA ASN A 162 -20.09 -7.57 -11.37
C ASN A 162 -19.28 -8.12 -10.18
N LEU A 163 -18.79 -9.34 -10.31
CA LEU A 163 -17.90 -9.97 -9.33
C LEU A 163 -16.51 -10.11 -9.95
N GLU A 164 -15.47 -9.74 -9.22
CA GLU A 164 -14.08 -10.02 -9.54
C GLU A 164 -13.53 -11.03 -8.53
N ILE A 165 -12.82 -12.04 -9.04
CA ILE A 165 -12.15 -13.06 -8.25
C ILE A 165 -10.68 -13.10 -8.66
N GLY A 166 -9.79 -12.62 -7.80
CA GLY A 166 -8.36 -12.70 -8.01
C GLY A 166 -7.86 -14.14 -7.94
N LEU A 167 -7.11 -14.59 -8.92
CA LEU A 167 -6.56 -15.95 -8.93
C LEU A 167 -5.51 -16.16 -7.83
N GLY A 168 -4.83 -15.10 -7.40
CA GLY A 168 -3.90 -15.15 -6.27
C GLY A 168 -4.61 -15.45 -4.95
N LEU A 169 -5.89 -15.10 -4.85
CA LEU A 169 -6.77 -15.46 -3.73
C LEU A 169 -7.18 -16.92 -3.81
N VAL A 170 -7.66 -17.38 -4.97
CA VAL A 170 -8.05 -18.78 -5.21
C VAL A 170 -6.91 -19.74 -4.89
N ASN A 171 -5.69 -19.33 -5.23
CA ASN A 171 -4.48 -20.10 -5.02
C ASN A 171 -4.07 -20.30 -3.56
N SER A 172 -4.67 -19.53 -2.65
CA SER A 172 -4.24 -19.43 -1.26
C SER A 172 -5.29 -19.88 -0.25
N LEU A 173 -6.50 -20.20 -0.70
CA LEU A 173 -7.64 -20.50 0.16
C LEU A 173 -8.20 -21.91 -0.06
N ASN A 174 -8.72 -22.50 1.02
CA ASN A 174 -9.60 -23.66 0.93
C ASN A 174 -11.05 -23.25 0.63
N LEU A 175 -11.94 -24.22 0.41
CA LEU A 175 -13.34 -23.99 0.05
C LEU A 175 -14.12 -23.19 1.12
N SER A 176 -13.90 -23.45 2.41
CA SER A 176 -14.60 -22.72 3.48
C SER A 176 -14.15 -21.26 3.57
N GLU A 177 -12.85 -21.01 3.44
CA GLU A 177 -12.28 -19.66 3.39
C GLU A 177 -12.72 -18.91 2.13
N PHE A 178 -12.71 -19.57 0.98
CA PHE A 178 -13.17 -18.99 -0.28
C PHE A 178 -14.67 -18.66 -0.24
N LYS A 179 -15.49 -19.57 0.33
CA LYS A 179 -16.90 -19.29 0.63
C LYS A 179 -17.04 -18.04 1.48
N GLN A 180 -16.17 -17.88 2.47
CA GLN A 180 -16.22 -16.79 3.43
C GLN A 180 -15.90 -15.44 2.79
N VAL A 181 -14.85 -15.38 1.97
CA VAL A 181 -14.51 -14.16 1.23
C VAL A 181 -15.64 -13.78 0.27
N LEU A 182 -16.15 -14.73 -0.51
CA LEU A 182 -17.25 -14.44 -1.43
C LEU A 182 -18.55 -14.09 -0.68
N ALA A 183 -18.82 -14.69 0.48
CA ALA A 183 -19.98 -14.35 1.30
C ALA A 183 -19.88 -12.92 1.84
N HIS A 184 -18.68 -12.46 2.20
CA HIS A 184 -18.40 -11.07 2.60
C HIS A 184 -18.69 -10.11 1.45
N GLU A 185 -18.14 -10.39 0.26
CA GLU A 185 -18.44 -9.63 -0.96
C GLU A 185 -19.94 -9.58 -1.26
N PHE A 186 -20.65 -10.70 -1.06
CA PHE A 186 -22.09 -10.77 -1.25
C PHE A 186 -22.85 -10.04 -0.13
N GLY A 187 -22.26 -9.91 1.05
CA GLY A 187 -22.72 -9.01 2.11
C GLY A 187 -22.86 -7.57 1.61
N HIS A 188 -22.02 -7.11 0.68
CA HIS A 188 -22.18 -5.81 0.02
C HIS A 188 -23.32 -5.78 -1.02
N PHE A 189 -23.72 -6.91 -1.61
CA PHE A 189 -24.89 -6.97 -2.50
C PHE A 189 -26.21 -6.76 -1.77
N SER A 190 -26.36 -7.32 -0.57
CA SER A 190 -27.61 -7.27 0.21
C SER A 190 -27.85 -5.89 0.85
N GLN A 191 -26.78 -5.12 1.02
CA GLN A 191 -26.80 -3.79 1.59
C GLN A 191 -27.38 -2.75 0.63
N ARG A 192 -28.60 -2.27 0.91
CA ARG A 192 -29.22 -1.14 0.19
C ARG A 192 -28.38 0.15 0.27
N SER A 193 -27.53 0.28 1.29
CA SER A 193 -26.64 1.41 1.52
C SER A 193 -25.56 1.58 0.43
N MET A 194 -25.22 0.51 -0.31
CA MET A 194 -24.29 0.60 -1.43
C MET A 194 -24.76 1.55 -2.55
N LYS A 195 -26.07 1.81 -2.66
CA LYS A 195 -26.57 2.85 -3.57
C LYS A 195 -25.95 4.21 -3.22
N PHE A 196 -25.82 4.53 -1.92
CA PHE A 196 -25.17 5.75 -1.44
C PHE A 196 -23.68 5.80 -1.79
N GLY A 197 -22.99 4.65 -1.77
CA GLY A 197 -21.61 4.55 -2.27
C GLY A 197 -21.48 5.02 -3.72
N SER A 198 -22.44 4.66 -4.59
CA SER A 198 -22.43 5.11 -5.99
C SER A 198 -22.66 6.61 -6.18
N TYR A 199 -23.55 7.21 -5.36
CA TYR A 199 -23.75 8.66 -5.34
C TYR A 199 -22.50 9.39 -4.85
N VAL A 200 -21.91 8.92 -3.73
CA VAL A 200 -20.67 9.48 -3.18
C VAL A 200 -19.52 9.37 -4.18
N TYR A 201 -19.35 8.23 -4.82
CA TYR A 201 -18.34 8.01 -5.85
C TYR A 201 -18.49 9.00 -7.01
N MET A 202 -19.71 9.16 -7.55
CA MET A 202 -19.98 10.12 -8.63
C MET A 202 -19.67 11.57 -8.20
N MET A 203 -20.07 11.98 -7.00
CA MET A 203 -19.79 13.32 -6.48
C MET A 203 -18.31 13.56 -6.27
N ASN A 204 -17.59 12.57 -5.72
CA ASN A 204 -16.13 12.61 -5.61
C ASN A 204 -15.47 12.74 -6.98
N HIS A 205 -15.96 12.00 -7.98
CA HIS A 205 -15.44 12.10 -9.34
C HIS A 205 -15.64 13.50 -9.94
N ILE A 206 -16.83 14.09 -9.79
CA ILE A 206 -17.13 15.46 -10.25
C ILE A 206 -16.20 16.47 -9.57
N ILE A 207 -16.05 16.37 -8.24
CA ILE A 207 -15.17 17.28 -7.49
C ILE A 207 -13.72 17.07 -7.91
N TYR A 208 -13.26 15.83 -7.99
CA TYR A 208 -11.89 15.49 -8.38
C TYR A 208 -11.54 16.04 -9.75
N ASN A 209 -12.38 15.81 -10.76
CA ASN A 209 -12.15 16.32 -12.11
C ASN A 209 -12.11 17.85 -12.14
N MET A 210 -12.95 18.51 -11.35
CA MET A 210 -13.00 19.97 -11.26
C MET A 210 -11.79 20.58 -10.53
N LEU A 211 -11.21 19.86 -9.59
CA LEU A 211 -10.01 20.28 -8.85
C LEU A 211 -8.73 20.00 -9.63
N PHE A 212 -8.60 18.79 -10.19
CA PHE A 212 -7.32 18.27 -10.70
C PHE A 212 -7.26 18.11 -12.22
N GLN A 213 -8.40 17.87 -12.90
CA GLN A 213 -8.43 17.70 -14.37
C GLN A 213 -8.80 18.99 -15.13
N ASN A 214 -8.43 20.16 -14.59
CA ASN A 214 -8.80 21.46 -15.17
C ASN A 214 -7.77 22.03 -16.16
N GLN A 215 -6.67 21.33 -16.45
CA GLN A 215 -5.61 21.82 -17.34
C GLN A 215 -6.13 22.25 -18.73
N GLY A 216 -7.04 21.48 -19.33
CA GLY A 216 -7.63 21.85 -20.61
C GLY A 216 -8.49 23.13 -20.54
N TYR A 217 -9.08 23.44 -19.38
CA TYR A 217 -9.79 24.70 -19.15
C TYR A 217 -8.81 25.87 -19.00
N VAL A 218 -7.71 25.68 -18.27
CA VAL A 218 -6.64 26.68 -18.13
C VAL A 218 -5.98 26.98 -19.47
N ARG A 219 -5.69 25.96 -20.31
CA ARG A 219 -5.16 26.15 -21.67
C ARG A 219 -6.07 27.01 -22.54
N MET A 220 -7.39 26.82 -22.44
CA MET A 220 -8.38 27.60 -23.17
C MET A 220 -8.38 29.09 -22.73
N LEU A 221 -8.23 29.36 -21.43
CA LEU A 221 -8.09 30.72 -20.90
C LEU A 221 -6.75 31.37 -21.31
N ASN A 222 -5.65 30.62 -21.31
CA ASN A 222 -4.34 31.11 -21.74
C ASN A 222 -4.31 31.45 -23.24
N PHE A 223 -4.99 30.66 -24.07
CA PHE A 223 -5.16 30.97 -25.49
C PHE A 223 -5.81 32.36 -25.69
N LEU A 224 -6.84 32.70 -24.90
CA LEU A 224 -7.49 34.03 -24.99
C LEU A 224 -6.58 35.17 -24.55
N GLN A 225 -5.73 34.97 -23.54
CA GLN A 225 -4.75 35.98 -23.12
C GLN A 225 -3.73 36.28 -24.22
N ASN A 226 -3.34 35.27 -24.99
CA ASN A 226 -2.41 35.43 -26.12
C ASN A 226 -3.01 36.18 -27.32
N ILE A 227 -4.34 36.27 -27.43
CA ILE A 227 -5.02 37.02 -28.49
C ILE A 227 -4.87 38.53 -28.25
N HIS A 228 -5.14 39.01 -27.04
CA HIS A 228 -5.05 40.43 -26.71
C HIS A 228 -4.99 40.68 -25.19
N SER A 229 -4.21 41.67 -24.76
CA SER A 229 -4.00 41.98 -23.33
C SER A 229 -5.28 42.33 -22.56
N ILE A 230 -6.34 42.74 -23.25
CA ILE A 230 -7.65 43.09 -22.65
C ILE A 230 -8.38 41.88 -22.03
N PHE A 231 -8.02 40.66 -22.44
CA PHE A 231 -8.53 39.42 -21.84
C PHE A 231 -7.79 39.04 -20.56
N SER A 232 -6.67 39.70 -20.23
CA SER A 232 -5.90 39.39 -19.03
C SER A 232 -6.71 39.68 -17.76
N LEU A 233 -7.33 40.85 -17.64
CA LEU A 233 -8.07 41.26 -16.45
C LEU A 233 -9.27 40.34 -16.15
N THR A 234 -10.05 40.02 -17.19
CA THR A 234 -11.22 39.13 -17.08
C THR A 234 -10.80 37.69 -16.82
N THR A 235 -9.68 37.23 -17.39
CA THR A 235 -9.14 35.89 -17.09
C THR A 235 -8.68 35.76 -15.64
N HIS A 236 -8.00 36.77 -15.08
CA HIS A 236 -7.64 36.79 -13.66
C HIS A 236 -8.89 36.73 -12.77
N LEU A 237 -9.94 37.47 -13.14
CA LEU A 237 -11.22 37.43 -12.44
C LEU A 237 -11.88 36.04 -12.51
N ILE A 238 -11.89 35.41 -13.69
CA ILE A 238 -12.41 34.05 -13.88
C ILE A 238 -11.65 33.06 -12.98
N ILE A 239 -10.31 33.11 -12.98
CA ILE A 239 -9.48 32.23 -12.16
C ILE A 239 -9.77 32.43 -10.67
N TRP A 240 -9.93 33.69 -10.24
CA TRP A 240 -10.28 34.01 -8.85
C TRP A 240 -11.64 33.43 -8.45
N ILE A 241 -12.68 33.59 -9.28
CA ILE A 241 -14.01 33.00 -9.05
C ILE A 241 -13.94 31.47 -9.01
N VAL A 242 -13.21 30.86 -9.95
CA VAL A 242 -12.98 29.42 -9.98
C VAL A 242 -12.33 28.92 -8.69
N LYS A 243 -11.32 29.63 -8.16
CA LYS A 243 -10.69 29.28 -6.87
C LYS A 243 -11.67 29.33 -5.70
N ILE A 244 -12.61 30.28 -5.68
CA ILE A 244 -13.67 30.33 -4.66
C ILE A 244 -14.57 29.10 -4.76
N ILE A 245 -15.04 28.77 -5.96
CA ILE A 245 -15.87 27.58 -6.22
C ILE A 245 -15.12 26.31 -5.76
N GLN A 246 -13.86 26.17 -6.15
CA GLN A 246 -13.01 25.04 -5.77
C GLN A 246 -12.84 24.93 -4.25
N SER A 247 -12.63 26.04 -3.53
CA SER A 247 -12.52 26.04 -2.07
C SER A 247 -13.81 25.55 -1.38
N ILE A 248 -14.98 25.97 -1.88
CA ILE A 248 -16.28 25.49 -1.39
C ILE A 248 -16.41 23.98 -1.62
N LEU A 249 -16.09 23.51 -2.84
CA LEU A 249 -16.17 22.09 -3.19
C LEU A 249 -15.16 21.23 -2.43
N GLN A 250 -13.96 21.73 -2.11
CA GLN A 250 -12.98 21.06 -1.26
C GLN A 250 -13.51 20.85 0.17
N LYS A 251 -14.17 21.86 0.75
CA LYS A 251 -14.81 21.71 2.06
C LYS A 251 -15.92 20.67 2.02
N MET A 252 -16.72 20.68 0.96
CA MET A 252 -17.76 19.67 0.76
C MET A 252 -17.18 18.27 0.58
N TYR A 253 -16.11 18.12 -0.20
CA TYR A 253 -15.38 16.87 -0.38
C TYR A 253 -14.91 16.31 0.96
N LYS A 254 -14.28 17.13 1.80
CA LYS A 254 -13.82 16.70 3.12
C LYS A 254 -14.97 16.23 4.00
N HIS A 255 -16.08 16.99 4.04
CA HIS A 255 -17.24 16.64 4.85
C HIS A 255 -17.95 15.35 4.38
N LEU A 256 -18.14 15.22 3.07
CA LEU A 256 -18.81 14.07 2.44
C LEU A 256 -17.96 12.79 2.58
N ASN A 257 -16.65 12.88 2.34
CA ASN A 257 -15.76 11.71 2.46
C ASN A 257 -15.59 11.23 3.89
N LEU A 258 -15.48 12.13 4.87
CA LEU A 258 -15.39 11.72 6.27
C LEU A 258 -16.63 10.92 6.70
N SER A 259 -17.81 11.37 6.28
CA SER A 259 -19.07 10.66 6.55
C SER A 259 -19.15 9.32 5.78
N HIS A 260 -18.64 9.30 4.54
CA HIS A 260 -18.53 8.07 3.73
C HIS A 260 -17.64 7.00 4.34
N ARG A 261 -16.45 7.37 4.83
CA ARG A 261 -15.49 6.42 5.42
C ARG A 261 -16.07 5.73 6.66
N ARG A 262 -16.77 6.47 7.53
CA ARG A 262 -17.45 5.91 8.70
C ARG A 262 -18.55 4.91 8.31
N LEU A 263 -19.39 5.25 7.34
CA LEU A 263 -20.37 4.29 6.83
C LEU A 263 -19.68 3.07 6.20
N SER A 264 -18.60 3.28 5.45
CA SER A 264 -17.80 2.19 4.84
C SER A 264 -17.38 1.17 5.88
N ARG A 265 -16.78 1.60 6.99
CA ARG A 265 -16.41 0.69 8.09
C ARG A 265 -17.59 -0.10 8.66
N GLU A 266 -18.74 0.55 8.86
CA GLU A 266 -19.95 -0.13 9.33
C GLU A 266 -20.51 -1.11 8.28
N MET A 267 -20.36 -0.83 6.98
CA MET A 267 -20.71 -1.74 5.89
C MET A 267 -19.83 -3.00 5.87
N GLU A 268 -18.52 -2.85 6.11
CA GLU A 268 -17.56 -3.96 6.23
C GLU A 268 -17.92 -4.87 7.40
N PHE A 269 -18.18 -4.29 8.57
CA PHE A 269 -18.58 -5.08 9.74
C PHE A 269 -19.90 -5.82 9.56
N HIS A 270 -20.84 -5.23 8.83
CA HIS A 270 -22.08 -5.89 8.50
C HIS A 270 -21.88 -7.00 7.46
N ALA A 271 -20.98 -6.82 6.49
CA ALA A 271 -20.58 -7.85 5.55
C ALA A 271 -19.87 -9.03 6.27
N ASP A 272 -18.98 -8.74 7.22
CA ASP A 272 -18.34 -9.72 8.12
C ASP A 272 -19.37 -10.53 8.92
N ALA A 273 -20.41 -9.86 9.45
CA ALA A 273 -21.46 -10.54 10.17
C ALA A 273 -22.30 -11.48 9.28
N ILE A 274 -22.62 -11.05 8.04
CA ILE A 274 -23.31 -11.89 7.05
C ILE A 274 -22.45 -13.10 6.69
N SER A 275 -21.17 -12.88 6.41
CA SER A 275 -20.27 -13.92 5.93
C SER A 275 -20.03 -14.97 7.01
N ALA A 276 -19.73 -14.55 8.24
CA ALA A 276 -19.58 -15.45 9.39
C ALA A 276 -20.87 -16.24 9.69
N ALA A 277 -22.05 -15.65 9.47
CA ALA A 277 -23.33 -16.35 9.61
C ALA A 277 -23.53 -17.48 8.60
N VAL A 278 -22.84 -17.46 7.45
CA VAL A 278 -22.99 -18.45 6.38
C VAL A 278 -21.83 -19.46 6.36
N THR A 279 -20.70 -19.12 6.98
CA THR A 279 -19.46 -19.94 6.90
C THR A 279 -18.86 -20.35 8.24
N GLY A 280 -19.08 -19.58 9.32
CA GLY A 280 -18.45 -19.78 10.62
C GLY A 280 -17.27 -18.84 10.90
N SER A 281 -17.01 -18.59 12.19
CA SER A 281 -15.95 -17.69 12.67
C SER A 281 -14.54 -18.20 12.35
N ASP A 282 -14.29 -19.50 12.47
CA ASP A 282 -12.94 -20.06 12.25
C ASP A 282 -12.47 -19.88 10.80
N ALA A 283 -13.37 -20.13 9.84
CA ALA A 283 -13.09 -19.89 8.42
C ALA A 283 -12.85 -18.41 8.12
N ALA A 284 -13.52 -17.50 8.85
CA ALA A 284 -13.32 -16.05 8.73
C ALA A 284 -11.95 -15.59 9.22
N ILE A 285 -11.53 -16.06 10.39
CA ILE A 285 -10.23 -15.74 10.97
C ILE A 285 -9.12 -16.33 10.09
N SER A 286 -9.27 -17.59 9.67
CA SER A 286 -8.27 -18.24 8.82
C SER A 286 -8.16 -17.58 7.45
N ALA A 287 -9.28 -17.22 6.82
CA ALA A 287 -9.27 -16.50 5.53
C ALA A 287 -8.55 -15.15 5.64
N LEU A 288 -8.85 -14.37 6.69
CA LEU A 288 -8.24 -13.05 6.91
C LEU A 288 -6.71 -13.14 6.95
N ARG A 289 -6.18 -14.05 7.78
CA ARG A 289 -4.73 -14.27 7.93
C ARG A 289 -4.08 -14.80 6.65
N ARG A 290 -4.75 -15.73 5.95
CA ARG A 290 -4.23 -16.29 4.70
C ARG A 290 -4.17 -15.25 3.59
N ILE A 291 -5.14 -14.34 3.51
CA ILE A 291 -5.16 -13.25 2.52
C ILE A 291 -3.96 -12.34 2.73
N GLU A 292 -3.71 -11.89 3.96
CA GLU A 292 -2.57 -11.01 4.29
C GLU A 292 -1.24 -11.68 3.90
N PHE A 293 -1.00 -12.88 4.41
CA PHE A 293 0.20 -13.65 4.08
C PHE A 293 0.38 -13.83 2.57
N SER A 294 -0.71 -14.17 1.87
CA SER A 294 -0.69 -14.44 0.44
C SER A 294 -0.48 -13.20 -0.40
N ASN A 295 -1.00 -12.04 0.02
CA ASN A 295 -0.77 -10.78 -0.66
C ASN A 295 0.72 -10.42 -0.65
N ILE A 296 1.38 -10.57 0.51
CA ILE A 296 2.83 -10.34 0.62
C ILE A 296 3.61 -11.27 -0.32
N ARG A 297 3.23 -12.55 -0.41
CA ARG A 297 3.87 -13.51 -1.33
C ARG A 297 3.60 -13.16 -2.80
N MET A 298 2.39 -12.74 -3.14
CA MET A 298 2.03 -12.37 -4.50
C MET A 298 2.75 -11.11 -4.96
N GLU A 299 2.85 -10.08 -4.11
CA GLU A 299 3.62 -8.86 -4.41
C GLU A 299 5.11 -9.17 -4.66
N HIS A 300 5.67 -10.12 -3.90
CA HIS A 300 7.02 -10.63 -4.17
C HIS A 300 7.11 -11.28 -5.56
N CYS A 301 6.13 -12.11 -5.93
CA CYS A 301 6.09 -12.75 -7.25
C CYS A 301 5.93 -11.74 -8.39
N PHE A 302 5.06 -10.74 -8.28
CA PHE A 302 4.92 -9.69 -9.29
C PHE A 302 6.19 -8.86 -9.48
N ARG A 303 6.89 -8.52 -8.40
CA ARG A 303 8.21 -7.88 -8.50
C ARG A 303 9.22 -8.75 -9.27
N LYS A 304 9.21 -10.06 -9.06
CA LYS A 304 10.06 -11.00 -9.81
C LYS A 304 9.64 -11.08 -11.28
N VAL A 305 8.34 -11.14 -11.58
CA VAL A 305 7.82 -11.13 -12.96
C VAL A 305 8.26 -9.87 -13.72
N ASN A 306 8.13 -8.70 -13.10
CA ASN A 306 8.53 -7.44 -13.74
C ASN A 306 10.05 -7.39 -14.00
N ARG A 307 10.88 -7.84 -13.06
CA ARG A 307 12.33 -7.97 -13.26
C ARG A 307 12.73 -8.96 -14.35
N LEU A 308 11.98 -10.05 -14.52
CA LEU A 308 12.21 -10.98 -15.62
C LEU A 308 11.83 -10.34 -16.96
N ALA A 309 10.73 -9.58 -16.99
CA ALA A 309 10.28 -8.88 -18.19
C ALA A 309 11.29 -7.81 -18.66
N GLU A 310 11.96 -7.11 -17.75
CA GLU A 310 13.09 -6.20 -18.06
C GLU A 310 14.23 -6.93 -18.78
N LYS A 311 14.44 -8.22 -18.48
CA LYS A 311 15.41 -9.10 -19.13
C LYS A 311 14.83 -9.84 -20.34
N LYS A 312 13.65 -9.45 -20.82
CA LYS A 312 12.91 -10.10 -21.92
C LYS A 312 12.58 -11.57 -21.67
N VAL A 313 12.47 -11.97 -20.40
CA VAL A 313 12.07 -13.31 -19.97
C VAL A 313 10.67 -13.24 -19.36
N ALA A 314 9.75 -14.11 -19.79
CA ALA A 314 8.45 -14.25 -19.13
C ALA A 314 8.46 -15.44 -18.17
N LEU A 315 7.75 -15.30 -17.05
CA LEU A 315 7.44 -16.43 -16.18
C LEU A 315 6.25 -17.21 -16.77
N LEU A 316 6.34 -18.54 -16.82
CA LEU A 316 5.24 -19.37 -17.33
C LEU A 316 3.97 -19.25 -16.48
N ASN A 317 4.11 -19.35 -15.16
CA ASN A 317 3.01 -19.38 -14.22
C ASN A 317 3.38 -18.69 -12.89
N VAL A 318 2.80 -17.51 -12.63
CA VAL A 318 3.06 -16.75 -11.39
C VAL A 318 2.42 -17.40 -10.16
N TYR A 319 1.33 -18.15 -10.33
CA TYR A 319 0.62 -18.81 -9.24
C TYR A 319 1.38 -20.03 -8.73
N ASP A 320 2.10 -20.73 -9.61
CA ASP A 320 3.00 -21.80 -9.17
C ASP A 320 4.15 -21.24 -8.33
N LEU A 321 4.72 -20.11 -8.74
CA LEU A 321 5.73 -19.39 -7.96
C LEU A 321 5.17 -18.91 -6.61
N GLN A 322 3.93 -18.41 -6.58
CA GLN A 322 3.25 -18.02 -5.33
C GLN A 322 3.10 -19.21 -4.37
N ARG A 323 2.67 -20.39 -4.86
CA ARG A 323 2.58 -21.61 -4.03
C ARG A 323 3.94 -22.02 -3.47
N ARG A 324 4.97 -22.06 -4.32
CA ARG A 324 6.33 -22.43 -3.90
C ARG A 324 6.87 -21.47 -2.86
N THR A 325 6.76 -20.16 -3.09
CA THR A 325 7.22 -19.15 -2.12
C THR A 325 6.46 -19.23 -0.79
N ALA A 326 5.16 -19.53 -0.81
CA ALA A 326 4.37 -19.78 0.39
C ALA A 326 4.86 -21.00 1.17
N ILE A 327 5.06 -22.14 0.51
CA ILE A 327 5.55 -23.40 1.12
C ILE A 327 6.97 -23.23 1.67
N ILE A 328 7.85 -22.59 0.91
CA ILE A 328 9.21 -22.26 1.31
C ILE A 328 9.16 -21.41 2.59
N THR A 329 8.36 -20.33 2.59
CA THR A 329 8.22 -19.43 3.75
C THR A 329 7.66 -20.17 4.96
N ALA A 330 6.65 -21.03 4.78
CA ALA A 330 6.06 -21.81 5.87
C ALA A 330 7.07 -22.80 6.49
N THR A 331 7.78 -23.53 5.64
CA THR A 331 8.81 -24.49 6.06
C THR A 331 9.92 -23.81 6.85
N GLN A 332 10.32 -22.61 6.41
CA GLN A 332 11.37 -21.80 7.06
C GLN A 332 11.01 -21.37 8.47
N HIS A 333 9.74 -21.05 8.71
CA HIS A 333 9.26 -20.59 10.01
C HIS A 333 8.66 -21.73 10.84
N GLY A 334 8.83 -23.00 10.42
CA GLY A 334 8.29 -24.16 11.13
C GLY A 334 6.76 -24.23 11.16
N MET A 335 6.09 -23.56 10.22
CA MET A 335 4.63 -23.57 10.13
C MET A 335 4.14 -24.92 9.58
N GLU A 336 3.08 -25.45 10.19
CA GLU A 336 2.41 -26.65 9.66
C GLU A 336 1.77 -26.35 8.30
N LEU A 337 1.80 -27.32 7.39
CA LEU A 337 1.08 -27.26 6.13
C LEU A 337 -0.18 -28.11 6.22
N GLU A 338 -1.30 -27.55 5.78
CA GLU A 338 -2.60 -28.22 5.71
C GLU A 338 -3.10 -28.20 4.26
N GLU A 339 -3.20 -29.37 3.61
CA GLU A 339 -3.55 -29.50 2.18
C GLU A 339 -2.67 -28.63 1.24
N GLY A 340 -1.39 -28.46 1.61
CA GLY A 340 -0.44 -27.66 0.83
C GLY A 340 -0.48 -26.15 1.11
N LEU A 341 -1.33 -25.69 2.03
CA LEU A 341 -1.42 -24.28 2.44
C LEU A 341 -0.85 -24.07 3.87
N PRO A 342 -0.17 -22.95 4.16
CA PRO A 342 0.39 -22.66 5.49
C PRO A 342 -0.70 -22.49 6.56
N ARG A 343 -0.60 -23.18 7.70
CA ARG A 343 -1.57 -23.06 8.80
C ARG A 343 -1.19 -21.90 9.71
N LEU A 344 -1.92 -20.80 9.58
CA LEU A 344 -1.70 -19.56 10.35
C LEU A 344 -2.55 -19.56 11.63
N ILE A 345 -2.17 -20.39 12.60
CA ILE A 345 -2.66 -20.29 13.99
C ILE A 345 -2.07 -19.01 14.63
N ASP A 346 -2.60 -18.55 15.75
CA ASP A 346 -2.26 -17.37 16.58
C ASP A 346 -0.76 -17.02 16.79
N SER A 347 0.20 -17.70 16.17
CA SER A 347 1.56 -17.20 16.05
C SER A 347 1.61 -15.93 15.18
N GLU A 348 1.79 -14.81 15.87
CA GLU A 348 2.75 -13.75 15.54
C GLU A 348 3.64 -14.16 14.34
N LEU A 349 3.65 -13.37 13.27
CA LEU A 349 4.76 -13.47 12.31
C LEU A 349 6.05 -13.44 13.15
N PRO A 350 6.94 -14.45 13.04
CA PRO A 350 8.11 -14.51 13.91
C PRO A 350 8.89 -13.20 13.86
N GLY A 351 9.09 -12.58 15.04
CA GLY A 351 9.83 -11.32 15.17
C GLY A 351 8.99 -10.02 15.22
N ALA A 352 7.66 -10.07 15.35
CA ALA A 352 6.84 -8.87 15.47
C ALA A 352 5.89 -8.93 16.69
N ALA A 353 6.04 -8.00 17.65
CA ALA A 353 5.10 -7.85 18.75
C ALA A 353 3.86 -7.04 18.32
N LYS A 354 2.70 -7.30 18.94
CA LYS A 354 1.47 -6.54 18.69
C LYS A 354 1.63 -5.08 19.14
N THR A 355 1.29 -4.14 18.26
CA THR A 355 1.17 -2.71 18.60
C THR A 355 0.23 -2.50 19.80
N ARG A 356 0.64 -1.63 20.72
CA ARG A 356 -0.17 -1.19 21.86
C ARG A 356 -1.12 -0.07 21.46
N VAL A 357 -0.78 0.67 20.42
CA VAL A 357 -1.55 1.80 19.92
C VAL A 357 -2.58 1.30 18.93
N GLN A 358 -3.84 1.36 19.32
CA GLN A 358 -4.96 1.17 18.41
C GLN A 358 -5.61 2.51 18.12
N TYR A 359 -5.96 2.78 16.89
CA TYR A 359 -6.62 4.03 16.54
C TYR A 359 -7.64 3.79 15.44
N THR A 360 -8.62 4.68 15.39
CA THR A 360 -9.49 4.77 14.23
C THR A 360 -8.91 5.85 13.32
N ASP A 361 -8.30 5.44 12.21
CA ASP A 361 -8.02 6.36 11.11
C ASP A 361 -9.35 6.88 10.57
N LEU A 362 -9.53 8.20 10.60
CA LEU A 362 -10.71 8.86 10.07
C LEU A 362 -10.82 8.73 8.54
N TRP A 363 -9.72 8.41 7.86
CA TRP A 363 -9.65 8.27 6.41
C TRP A 363 -9.60 6.82 5.93
N ALA A 364 -9.52 5.82 6.81
CA ALA A 364 -9.59 4.42 6.42
C ALA A 364 -11.00 4.05 5.94
N SER A 365 -11.10 3.41 4.75
CA SER A 365 -12.38 2.84 4.26
C SER A 365 -12.71 1.49 4.89
N HIS A 366 -11.71 0.80 5.43
CA HIS A 366 -11.85 -0.54 6.00
C HIS A 366 -11.43 -0.53 7.48
N PRO A 367 -12.10 -1.30 8.34
CA PRO A 367 -11.62 -1.58 9.69
C PRO A 367 -10.30 -2.37 9.64
N THR A 368 -9.54 -2.34 10.73
CA THR A 368 -8.30 -3.13 10.80
C THR A 368 -8.62 -4.62 10.94
N ASP A 369 -7.69 -5.48 10.50
CA ASP A 369 -7.88 -6.93 10.58
C ASP A 369 -8.07 -7.40 12.03
N ALA A 370 -7.37 -6.77 12.99
CA ALA A 370 -7.57 -7.02 14.42
C ALA A 370 -8.99 -6.67 14.91
N GLU A 371 -9.60 -5.57 14.44
CA GLU A 371 -10.99 -5.22 14.78
C GLU A 371 -11.99 -6.24 14.22
N ARG A 372 -11.74 -6.75 13.01
CA ARG A 372 -12.57 -7.77 12.35
C ARG A 372 -12.44 -9.11 13.05
N GLU A 373 -11.22 -9.54 13.34
CA GLU A 373 -10.93 -10.78 14.05
C GLU A 373 -11.60 -10.81 15.43
N ALA A 374 -11.48 -9.73 16.21
CA ALA A 374 -12.14 -9.61 17.51
C ALA A 374 -13.67 -9.78 17.42
N ARG A 375 -14.29 -9.33 16.32
CA ARG A 375 -15.73 -9.54 16.07
C ARG A 375 -16.06 -10.97 15.67
N TYR A 376 -15.21 -11.64 14.88
CA TYR A 376 -15.39 -13.05 14.57
C TYR A 376 -15.28 -13.94 15.81
N VAL A 377 -14.29 -13.69 16.65
CA VAL A 377 -14.12 -14.36 17.95
C VAL A 377 -15.34 -14.13 18.83
N LYS A 378 -15.84 -12.89 18.91
CA LYS A 378 -17.04 -12.56 19.68
C LYS A 378 -18.32 -13.20 19.11
N ALA A 379 -18.43 -13.32 17.78
CA ALA A 379 -19.58 -13.93 17.13
C ALA A 379 -19.66 -15.44 17.38
N ASN A 380 -18.50 -16.10 17.53
CA ASN A 380 -18.35 -17.52 17.89
C ASN A 380 -19.31 -18.46 17.12
N VAL A 381 -19.39 -18.28 15.79
CA VAL A 381 -20.24 -19.10 14.93
C VAL A 381 -19.49 -20.37 14.55
N ILE A 382 -19.92 -21.51 15.08
CA ILE A 382 -19.26 -22.80 14.85
C ILE A 382 -19.75 -23.41 13.55
N ASN A 383 -18.81 -23.88 12.71
CA ASN A 383 -19.12 -24.61 11.49
C ASN A 383 -18.02 -25.62 11.12
N ILE A 384 -18.31 -26.50 10.17
CA ILE A 384 -17.35 -27.46 9.63
C ILE A 384 -16.53 -26.80 8.52
N THR A 385 -15.21 -26.93 8.61
CA THR A 385 -14.26 -26.43 7.60
C THR A 385 -14.01 -27.49 6.52
N ASP A 386 -14.23 -27.11 5.27
CA ASP A 386 -13.86 -27.89 4.09
C ASP A 386 -12.48 -27.44 3.60
N LYS A 387 -11.50 -28.33 3.79
CA LYS A 387 -10.08 -28.03 3.61
C LYS A 387 -9.58 -28.17 2.17
N ARG A 388 -10.42 -28.67 1.26
CA ARG A 388 -10.05 -28.79 -0.17
C ARG A 388 -9.77 -27.40 -0.74
N LEU A 389 -8.77 -27.30 -1.62
CA LEU A 389 -8.39 -26.04 -2.26
C LEU A 389 -9.55 -25.43 -3.06
N ALA A 390 -9.67 -24.10 -3.07
CA ALA A 390 -10.69 -23.40 -3.85
C ALA A 390 -10.61 -23.69 -5.36
N TRP A 391 -9.42 -24.06 -5.85
CA TRP A 391 -9.17 -24.48 -7.23
C TRP A 391 -10.08 -25.62 -7.71
N VAL A 392 -10.64 -26.46 -6.83
CA VAL A 392 -11.61 -27.51 -7.24
C VAL A 392 -12.88 -26.95 -7.89
N LEU A 393 -13.16 -25.65 -7.74
CA LEU A 393 -14.29 -24.96 -8.39
C LEU A 393 -14.00 -24.55 -9.85
N PHE A 394 -12.73 -24.49 -10.23
CA PHE A 394 -12.28 -24.01 -11.54
C PHE A 394 -11.84 -25.20 -12.41
N ASN A 395 -12.43 -25.31 -13.60
CA ASN A 395 -11.92 -26.23 -14.62
C ASN A 395 -10.57 -25.77 -15.19
N ASN A 396 -9.70 -26.74 -15.48
CA ASN A 396 -8.40 -26.53 -16.13
C ASN A 396 -7.53 -25.45 -15.46
N GLN A 397 -7.27 -25.63 -14.16
CA GLN A 397 -6.47 -24.73 -13.32
C GLN A 397 -5.21 -24.21 -14.03
N GLN A 398 -4.37 -25.10 -14.56
CA GLN A 398 -3.10 -24.72 -15.19
C GLN A 398 -3.30 -23.74 -16.35
N ALA A 399 -4.26 -23.99 -17.24
CA ALA A 399 -4.49 -23.11 -18.38
C ALA A 399 -4.96 -21.72 -17.93
N VAL A 400 -5.82 -21.64 -16.91
CA VAL A 400 -6.33 -20.38 -16.35
C VAL A 400 -5.20 -19.57 -15.69
N GLU A 401 -4.34 -20.24 -14.94
CA GLU A 401 -3.16 -19.64 -14.30
C GLU A 401 -2.17 -19.05 -15.32
N GLU A 402 -1.84 -19.82 -16.36
CA GLU A 402 -0.91 -19.38 -17.42
C GLU A 402 -1.53 -18.28 -18.30
N GLU A 403 -2.83 -18.33 -18.60
CA GLU A 403 -3.54 -17.28 -19.34
C GLU A 403 -3.50 -15.95 -18.58
N MET A 404 -3.82 -15.97 -17.29
CA MET A 404 -3.76 -14.77 -16.46
C MET A 404 -2.32 -14.25 -16.30
N THR A 405 -1.33 -15.14 -16.22
CA THR A 405 0.09 -14.74 -16.18
C THR A 405 0.48 -14.00 -17.47
N ARG A 406 0.11 -14.53 -18.64
CA ARG A 406 0.35 -13.86 -19.93
C ARG A 406 -0.39 -12.54 -20.04
N HIS A 407 -1.64 -12.50 -19.59
CA HIS A 407 -2.45 -11.28 -19.60
C HIS A 407 -1.81 -10.19 -18.73
N TYR A 408 -1.41 -10.52 -17.50
CA TYR A 408 -0.70 -9.62 -16.61
C TYR A 408 0.56 -9.04 -17.26
N ILE A 409 1.42 -9.88 -17.83
CA ILE A 409 2.64 -9.44 -18.52
C ILE A 409 2.28 -8.48 -19.68
N SER A 410 1.27 -8.80 -20.47
CA SER A 410 0.88 -7.99 -21.64
C SER A 410 0.38 -6.57 -21.31
N ILE A 411 -0.07 -6.34 -20.07
CA ILE A 411 -0.60 -5.04 -19.63
C ILE A 411 0.42 -4.26 -18.78
N THR A 412 1.42 -4.93 -18.22
CA THR A 412 2.44 -4.30 -17.37
C THR A 412 3.75 -4.00 -18.10
N THR A 413 4.05 -4.70 -19.20
CA THR A 413 5.25 -4.46 -19.99
C THR A 413 4.93 -4.26 -21.47
N GLU A 414 5.61 -3.29 -22.07
CA GLU A 414 5.63 -3.10 -23.54
C GLU A 414 6.79 -3.86 -24.19
N THR A 415 7.60 -4.58 -23.39
CA THR A 415 8.82 -5.26 -23.84
C THR A 415 8.47 -6.55 -24.57
N GLU A 416 9.09 -6.77 -25.73
CA GLU A 416 8.98 -8.03 -26.46
C GLU A 416 9.72 -9.15 -25.70
N ILE A 417 8.99 -10.23 -25.39
CA ILE A 417 9.50 -11.38 -24.65
C ILE A 417 10.24 -12.32 -25.60
N GLU A 418 11.48 -12.67 -25.27
CA GLU A 418 12.36 -13.54 -26.07
C GLU A 418 12.36 -14.99 -25.56
N SER A 419 12.13 -15.22 -24.28
CA SER A 419 12.13 -16.57 -23.68
C SER A 419 11.16 -16.69 -22.50
N VAL A 420 10.84 -17.93 -22.11
CA VAL A 420 9.95 -18.26 -20.99
C VAL A 420 10.69 -19.14 -19.99
N VAL A 421 10.57 -18.85 -18.71
CA VAL A 421 11.17 -19.63 -17.61
C VAL A 421 10.08 -20.28 -16.75
N ASP A 422 10.36 -21.48 -16.26
CA ASP A 422 9.51 -22.16 -15.28
C ASP A 422 9.86 -21.75 -13.84
N SER A 423 8.85 -21.74 -12.97
CA SER A 423 9.03 -21.52 -11.53
C SER A 423 10.01 -22.51 -10.87
N THR A 424 10.18 -23.74 -11.38
CA THR A 424 11.15 -24.72 -10.85
C THR A 424 12.59 -24.25 -11.00
N GLU A 425 12.90 -23.51 -12.07
CA GLU A 425 14.24 -22.95 -12.28
C GLU A 425 14.53 -21.83 -11.28
N LEU A 426 13.47 -21.10 -10.88
CA LEU A 426 13.54 -20.04 -9.88
C LEU A 426 13.51 -20.56 -8.45
N GLU A 427 13.03 -21.78 -8.20
CA GLU A 427 12.94 -22.35 -6.85
C GLU A 427 14.30 -22.48 -6.19
N LYS A 428 15.32 -22.89 -6.96
CA LYS A 428 16.69 -22.95 -6.46
C LYS A 428 17.21 -21.57 -6.12
N GLU A 429 16.98 -20.57 -6.98
CA GLU A 429 17.34 -19.17 -6.71
C GLU A 429 16.68 -18.67 -5.42
N LEU A 430 15.38 -18.95 -5.23
CA LEU A 430 14.64 -18.56 -4.04
C LEU A 430 15.15 -19.25 -2.76
N SER A 431 15.40 -20.55 -2.83
CA SER A 431 15.95 -21.30 -1.70
C SER A 431 17.36 -20.85 -1.35
N ASP A 432 18.20 -20.58 -2.35
CA ASP A 432 19.58 -20.13 -2.15
C ASP A 432 19.60 -18.70 -1.63
N ALA A 433 18.75 -17.81 -2.15
CA ALA A 433 18.56 -16.46 -1.62
C ALA A 433 18.15 -16.51 -0.15
N TYR A 434 17.17 -17.35 0.22
CA TYR A 434 16.83 -17.50 1.64
C TYR A 434 18.01 -17.98 2.47
N LYS A 435 18.66 -19.10 2.10
CA LYS A 435 19.80 -19.64 2.86
C LYS A 435 20.90 -18.60 3.04
N ARG A 436 21.09 -17.75 2.03
CA ARG A 436 22.07 -16.67 2.00
C ARG A 436 21.75 -15.53 2.98
N TYR A 437 20.48 -15.25 3.27
CA TYR A 437 20.09 -14.12 4.14
C TYR A 437 19.48 -14.53 5.48
N ALA A 438 19.21 -15.83 5.70
CA ALA A 438 18.61 -16.33 6.93
C ALA A 438 19.63 -16.38 8.08
N SER A 439 19.24 -15.79 9.21
CA SER A 439 19.98 -15.90 10.48
C SER A 439 19.93 -17.33 11.03
N PRO A 440 20.98 -17.80 11.73
CA PRO A 440 20.95 -19.09 12.42
C PRO A 440 19.84 -19.15 13.48
N LEU A 441 19.10 -20.27 13.50
CA LEU A 441 18.04 -20.53 14.49
C LEU A 441 18.54 -20.49 15.94
N LEU A 442 19.84 -20.71 16.15
CA LEU A 442 20.52 -20.71 17.44
C LEU A 442 20.26 -19.42 18.26
N PHE A 443 20.06 -18.28 17.59
CA PHE A 443 19.88 -16.97 18.23
C PHE A 443 18.41 -16.61 18.48
N GLY A 444 17.46 -17.46 18.10
CA GLY A 444 16.02 -17.23 18.32
C GLY A 444 15.46 -15.94 17.68
N GLY A 445 16.16 -15.37 16.69
CA GLY A 445 15.80 -14.10 16.05
C GLY A 445 16.25 -12.84 16.80
N TYR A 446 17.11 -12.95 17.83
CA TYR A 446 17.58 -11.80 18.63
C TYR A 446 18.19 -10.66 17.78
N PHE A 447 18.84 -11.01 16.68
CA PHE A 447 19.51 -10.06 15.79
C PHE A 447 18.68 -9.71 14.53
N ASP A 448 17.46 -10.22 14.41
CA ASP A 448 16.64 -10.01 13.23
C ASP A 448 15.96 -8.63 13.26
N ASN A 449 15.78 -8.01 12.10
CA ASN A 449 15.05 -6.74 11.92
C ASN A 449 15.50 -5.55 12.80
N ARG A 450 16.77 -5.55 13.26
CA ARG A 450 17.37 -4.45 14.05
C ARG A 450 18.81 -4.14 13.65
N SER A 451 19.32 -3.00 14.10
CA SER A 451 20.73 -2.61 13.96
C SER A 451 21.58 -3.15 15.11
N PHE A 452 22.86 -3.46 14.84
CA PHE A 452 23.83 -3.78 15.90
C PHE A 452 24.24 -2.51 16.66
N SER A 453 24.44 -2.66 17.96
CA SER A 453 24.85 -1.59 18.87
C SER A 453 26.37 -1.47 18.94
N MET A 454 26.88 -0.25 19.07
CA MET A 454 28.28 -0.03 19.45
C MET A 454 28.51 -0.51 20.89
N ILE A 455 29.46 -1.43 21.06
CA ILE A 455 29.79 -2.05 22.35
C ILE A 455 30.98 -1.32 22.96
N ASP A 456 30.87 -0.98 24.24
CA ASP A 456 31.99 -0.39 24.99
C ASP A 456 32.92 -1.51 25.46
N THR A 457 34.00 -1.76 24.72
CA THR A 457 34.98 -2.79 25.04
C THR A 457 35.84 -2.47 26.27
N THR A 458 35.70 -1.27 26.86
CA THR A 458 36.46 -0.86 28.05
C THR A 458 35.76 -1.23 29.37
N LYS A 459 34.47 -1.58 29.30
CA LYS A 459 33.71 -2.09 30.44
C LYS A 459 33.86 -3.60 30.52
N GLU A 460 34.88 -4.05 31.25
CA GLU A 460 34.89 -5.41 31.80
C GLU A 460 33.86 -5.47 32.93
N GLU A 461 32.68 -6.01 32.66
CA GLU A 461 31.73 -6.30 33.73
C GLU A 461 32.16 -7.58 34.44
N GLU A 462 32.38 -7.51 35.76
CA GLU A 462 32.61 -8.68 36.64
C GLU A 462 31.37 -9.60 36.77
N GLN A 463 30.37 -9.46 35.90
CA GLN A 463 29.15 -10.26 35.95
C GLN A 463 29.37 -11.68 35.41
N GLN A 464 28.81 -12.65 36.12
CA GLN A 464 28.81 -14.05 35.69
C GLN A 464 27.90 -14.19 34.45
N LEU A 465 28.51 -14.49 33.30
CA LEU A 465 27.80 -14.66 32.03
C LEU A 465 26.76 -15.79 32.13
N PRO A 466 25.53 -15.59 31.60
CA PRO A 466 24.53 -16.64 31.53
C PRO A 466 24.94 -17.74 30.55
N ALA A 467 24.33 -18.92 30.67
CA ALA A 467 24.57 -20.00 29.70
C ALA A 467 24.01 -19.60 28.32
N PHE A 468 24.70 -19.98 27.24
CA PHE A 468 24.37 -19.58 25.87
C PHE A 468 22.90 -19.80 25.50
N THR A 469 22.39 -21.03 25.72
CA THR A 469 20.99 -21.40 25.44
C THR A 469 19.96 -20.78 26.39
N SER A 470 20.41 -20.30 27.57
CA SER A 470 19.54 -19.63 28.53
C SER A 470 19.35 -18.15 28.21
N PHE A 471 20.29 -17.53 27.48
CA PHE A 471 20.21 -16.13 27.08
C PHE A 471 19.22 -15.96 25.90
N TYR A 472 19.43 -16.69 24.80
CA TYR A 472 18.58 -16.64 23.61
C TYR A 472 17.27 -17.43 23.76
N ASN A 473 16.52 -17.14 24.82
CA ASN A 473 15.24 -17.78 25.12
C ASN A 473 14.04 -16.95 24.63
N ASN A 474 12.88 -17.59 24.45
CA ASN A 474 11.68 -16.92 23.94
C ASN A 474 11.25 -15.69 24.75
N GLN A 475 11.40 -15.71 26.08
CA GLN A 475 11.00 -14.60 26.94
C GLN A 475 11.87 -13.35 26.70
N GLN A 476 13.17 -13.52 26.46
CA GLN A 476 14.04 -12.40 26.08
C GLN A 476 13.67 -11.85 24.71
N ILE A 477 13.41 -12.72 23.74
CA ILE A 477 13.01 -12.33 22.37
C ILE A 477 11.67 -11.59 22.38
N GLU A 478 10.69 -12.05 23.15
CA GLU A 478 9.40 -11.36 23.33
C GLU A 478 9.59 -9.96 23.92
N LYS A 479 10.46 -9.81 24.92
CA LYS A 479 10.77 -8.51 25.52
C LYS A 479 11.48 -7.58 24.54
N LEU A 480 12.42 -8.10 23.75
CA LEU A 480 13.07 -7.37 22.66
C LEU A 480 12.03 -6.88 21.63
N ASN A 481 11.21 -7.78 21.10
CA ASN A 481 10.19 -7.45 20.11
C ASN A 481 9.19 -6.43 20.66
N ARG A 482 8.83 -6.53 21.94
CA ARG A 482 7.99 -5.55 22.63
C ARG A 482 8.64 -4.17 22.68
N HIS A 483 9.93 -4.09 22.99
CA HIS A 483 10.67 -2.83 23.01
C HIS A 483 10.76 -2.19 21.61
N LEU A 484 11.10 -2.98 20.59
CA LEU A 484 11.11 -2.52 19.21
C LEU A 484 9.73 -1.99 18.78
N GLN A 485 8.66 -2.68 19.15
CA GLN A 485 7.30 -2.22 18.90
C GLN A 485 6.95 -0.93 19.66
N ASN A 486 7.41 -0.77 20.91
CA ASN A 486 7.21 0.47 21.67
C ASN A 486 7.86 1.68 20.97
N LYS A 487 9.02 1.52 20.32
CA LYS A 487 9.63 2.59 19.50
C LYS A 487 8.75 2.98 18.33
N TYR A 488 8.22 2.00 17.60
CA TYR A 488 7.28 2.25 16.49
C TYR A 488 6.01 2.94 16.99
N ASP A 489 5.44 2.47 18.10
CA ASP A 489 4.25 3.01 18.72
C ASP A 489 4.46 4.47 19.19
N LEU A 490 5.64 4.79 19.74
CA LEU A 490 6.02 6.16 20.13
C LEU A 490 6.06 7.10 18.93
N HIS A 491 6.82 6.75 17.88
CA HIS A 491 6.87 7.54 16.65
C HIS A 491 5.48 7.73 16.02
N PHE A 492 4.63 6.71 16.13
CA PHE A 492 3.28 6.79 15.63
C PHE A 492 2.41 7.78 16.44
N LEU A 493 2.51 7.79 17.78
CA LEU A 493 1.83 8.77 18.63
C LEU A 493 2.35 10.19 18.37
N GLU A 494 3.66 10.38 18.16
CA GLU A 494 4.25 11.66 17.76
C GLU A 494 3.65 12.16 16.43
N ALA A 495 3.51 11.28 15.43
CA ALA A 495 2.87 11.61 14.16
C ALA A 495 1.38 12.02 14.32
N ILE A 496 0.66 11.43 15.27
CA ILE A 496 -0.70 11.87 15.64
C ILE A 496 -0.66 13.27 16.28
N ALA A 497 0.25 13.52 17.22
CA ALA A 497 0.38 14.80 17.89
C ALA A 497 0.72 15.94 16.90
N GLU A 498 1.56 15.65 15.91
CA GLU A 498 1.92 16.54 14.80
C GLU A 498 0.82 16.70 13.74
N LYS A 499 -0.33 16.01 13.90
CA LYS A 499 -1.48 16.01 12.98
C LYS A 499 -1.15 15.45 11.59
N GLN A 500 -0.09 14.65 11.48
CA GLN A 500 0.20 13.89 10.27
C GLN A 500 -0.81 12.76 10.07
N VAL A 501 -1.34 12.22 11.18
CA VAL A 501 -2.43 11.23 11.20
C VAL A 501 -3.69 11.84 11.83
N ALA A 502 -4.80 11.84 11.09
CA ALA A 502 -6.06 12.40 11.57
C ALA A 502 -6.89 11.35 12.33
N VAL A 503 -6.91 11.45 13.65
CA VAL A 503 -7.72 10.58 14.54
C VAL A 503 -8.69 11.42 15.38
N GLU A 504 -9.72 10.81 15.95
CA GLU A 504 -10.65 11.47 16.90
C GLU A 504 -10.34 11.05 18.34
N TYR A 505 -10.02 9.77 18.51
CA TYR A 505 -9.57 9.12 19.74
C TYR A 505 -8.52 8.07 19.34
N PHE A 506 -7.68 7.72 20.29
CA PHE A 506 -6.74 6.59 20.16
C PHE A 506 -6.80 5.77 21.44
N LYS A 507 -6.35 4.52 21.37
CA LYS A 507 -6.24 3.63 22.51
C LYS A 507 -4.81 3.18 22.69
N VAL A 508 -4.38 3.08 23.94
CA VAL A 508 -3.12 2.42 24.32
C VAL A 508 -3.48 1.37 25.35
N ASP A 509 -3.07 0.13 25.12
CA ASP A 509 -3.39 -1.02 25.99
C ASP A 509 -4.89 -1.13 26.31
N ASP A 510 -5.72 -0.97 25.27
CA ASP A 510 -7.20 -0.96 25.32
C ASP A 510 -7.86 0.18 26.11
N GLN A 511 -7.08 1.11 26.69
CA GLN A 511 -7.58 2.33 27.31
C GLN A 511 -7.74 3.44 26.27
N GLU A 512 -8.92 4.09 26.24
CA GLU A 512 -9.24 5.14 25.27
C GLU A 512 -8.84 6.55 25.76
N TYR A 513 -8.21 7.32 24.87
CA TYR A 513 -7.70 8.66 25.10
C TYR A 513 -8.20 9.61 24.00
N LYS A 514 -8.44 10.87 24.37
CA LYS A 514 -8.66 11.97 23.42
C LYS A 514 -7.33 12.55 22.95
N ILE A 515 -7.35 13.23 21.80
CA ILE A 515 -6.14 13.89 21.23
C ILE A 515 -5.52 14.89 22.22
N ASN A 516 -6.31 15.59 23.02
CA ASN A 516 -5.79 16.53 24.00
C ASN A 516 -5.09 15.86 25.20
N GLU A 517 -5.19 14.54 25.31
CA GLU A 517 -4.54 13.70 26.32
C GLU A 517 -3.31 12.96 25.75
N ILE A 518 -2.89 13.27 24.51
CA ILE A 518 -1.79 12.54 23.84
C ILE A 518 -0.42 12.81 24.46
N GLN A 519 -0.19 14.03 24.94
CA GLN A 519 1.13 14.43 25.41
C GLN A 519 1.59 13.62 26.65
N PRO A 520 0.76 13.42 27.70
CA PRO A 520 1.11 12.52 28.80
C PRO A 520 1.37 11.07 28.38
N VAL A 521 0.66 10.57 27.37
CA VAL A 521 0.85 9.19 26.88
C VAL A 521 2.17 9.05 26.12
N ILE A 522 2.53 10.04 25.31
CA ILE A 522 3.84 10.12 24.65
C ILE A 522 4.95 10.18 25.71
N GLU A 523 4.82 11.02 26.73
CA GLU A 523 5.80 11.14 27.81
C GLU A 523 5.99 9.82 28.56
N GLN A 524 4.91 9.11 28.87
CA GLN A 524 4.98 7.80 29.52
C GLN A 524 5.67 6.76 28.62
N LEU A 525 5.26 6.66 27.35
CA LEU A 525 5.84 5.67 26.43
C LEU A 525 7.30 6.00 26.09
N ALA A 526 7.65 7.29 26.02
CA ALA A 526 9.03 7.72 25.82
C ALA A 526 9.95 7.31 26.99
N LEU A 527 9.45 7.36 28.23
CA LEU A 527 10.19 6.83 29.40
C LEU A 527 10.38 5.32 29.28
N GLU A 528 9.33 4.57 28.92
CA GLU A 528 9.42 3.11 28.71
C GLU A 528 10.41 2.76 27.58
N VAL A 529 10.42 3.53 26.48
CA VAL A 529 11.39 3.37 25.40
C VAL A 529 12.81 3.68 25.87
N GLN A 530 13.00 4.74 26.67
CA GLN A 530 14.32 5.08 27.22
C GLN A 530 14.84 3.98 28.16
N GLU A 531 13.99 3.46 29.04
CA GLU A 531 14.33 2.32 29.92
C GLU A 531 14.65 1.06 29.10
N GLY A 532 13.87 0.81 28.04
CA GLY A 532 14.10 -0.30 27.12
C GLY A 532 15.40 -0.16 26.34
N ASP A 533 15.82 1.05 25.97
CA ASP A 533 17.10 1.31 25.28
C ASP A 533 18.30 1.05 26.18
N ILE A 534 18.23 1.46 27.45
CA ILE A 534 19.26 1.15 28.44
C ILE A 534 19.34 -0.37 28.63
N TRP A 535 18.20 -1.02 28.85
CA TRP A 535 18.14 -2.48 28.98
C TRP A 535 18.71 -3.20 27.76
N LEU A 536 18.35 -2.77 26.55
CA LEU A 536 18.79 -3.38 25.31
C LEU A 536 20.30 -3.22 25.11
N GLN A 537 20.86 -2.06 25.45
CA GLN A 537 22.29 -1.82 25.40
C GLN A 537 23.05 -2.74 26.36
N GLU A 538 22.55 -2.95 27.58
CA GLU A 538 23.11 -3.92 28.53
C GLU A 538 23.02 -5.36 27.99
N GLN A 539 21.88 -5.75 27.40
CA GLN A 539 21.73 -7.08 26.82
C GLN A 539 22.66 -7.29 25.62
N ASP A 540 22.84 -6.29 24.76
CA ASP A 540 23.77 -6.39 23.63
C ASP A 540 25.23 -6.51 24.10
N GLN A 541 25.60 -5.85 25.21
CA GLN A 541 26.92 -6.01 25.84
C GLN A 541 27.11 -7.46 26.32
N ILE A 542 26.12 -8.03 27.01
CA ILE A 542 26.14 -9.43 27.47
C ILE A 542 26.19 -10.38 26.27
N ALA A 543 25.36 -10.15 25.24
CA ALA A 543 25.32 -10.96 24.03
C ALA A 543 26.69 -10.96 23.31
N TYR A 544 27.33 -9.80 23.22
CA TYR A 544 28.66 -9.66 22.63
C TYR A 544 29.72 -10.44 23.42
N GLN A 545 29.77 -10.29 24.75
CA GLN A 545 30.70 -11.03 25.61
C GLN A 545 30.44 -12.54 25.58
N LEU A 546 29.18 -12.96 25.59
CA LEU A 546 28.75 -14.35 25.49
C LEU A 546 29.19 -14.95 24.15
N ASN A 547 29.00 -14.23 23.05
CA ASN A 547 29.44 -14.66 21.72
C ASN A 547 30.97 -14.79 21.63
N LEU A 548 31.73 -13.88 22.27
CA LEU A 548 33.18 -13.99 22.38
C LEU A 548 33.62 -15.17 23.24
N SER A 549 32.86 -15.53 24.28
CA SER A 549 33.18 -16.64 25.18
C SER A 549 33.14 -18.02 24.53
N VAL A 550 32.52 -18.14 23.35
CA VAL A 550 32.47 -19.37 22.54
C VAL A 550 33.83 -19.68 21.90
N ALA A 551 34.69 -18.67 21.71
CA ALA A 551 36.01 -18.86 21.13
C ALA A 551 36.91 -19.70 22.05
N SER A 552 37.57 -20.72 21.48
CA SER A 552 38.51 -21.58 22.19
C SER A 552 39.92 -20.99 22.29
N ASN A 553 40.23 -19.99 21.45
CA ASN A 553 41.53 -19.33 21.40
C ASN A 553 41.44 -17.85 21.01
N ALA A 554 42.54 -17.13 21.21
CA ALA A 554 42.61 -15.69 20.93
C ALA A 554 42.44 -15.34 19.45
N ALA A 555 42.77 -16.24 18.52
CA ALA A 555 42.59 -15.98 17.08
C ALA A 555 41.12 -16.01 16.67
N GLU A 556 40.35 -16.97 17.19
CA GLU A 556 38.89 -17.02 17.03
C GLU A 556 38.21 -15.81 17.66
N GLN A 557 38.64 -15.40 18.86
CA GLN A 557 38.10 -14.21 19.52
C GLN A 557 38.31 -12.95 18.66
N LEU A 558 39.52 -12.75 18.12
CA LEU A 558 39.83 -11.64 17.22
C LEU A 558 39.00 -11.69 15.93
N ALA A 559 38.72 -12.88 15.39
CA ALA A 559 37.89 -13.03 14.20
C ALA A 559 36.43 -12.62 14.46
N ILE A 560 35.87 -13.01 15.61
CA ILE A 560 34.52 -12.59 16.04
C ILE A 560 34.47 -11.07 16.18
N MET A 561 35.45 -10.46 16.86
CA MET A 561 35.54 -9.00 17.01
C MET A 561 35.58 -8.28 15.66
N ALA A 562 36.46 -8.72 14.75
CA ALA A 562 36.60 -8.12 13.42
C ALA A 562 35.31 -8.24 12.59
N SER A 563 34.61 -9.37 12.67
CA SER A 563 33.32 -9.54 11.97
C SER A 563 32.21 -8.65 12.55
N TYR A 564 32.20 -8.41 13.87
CA TYR A 564 31.27 -7.46 14.50
C TYR A 564 31.55 -6.01 14.06
N GLU A 565 32.82 -5.60 14.02
CA GLU A 565 33.24 -4.29 13.52
C GLU A 565 32.89 -4.10 12.04
N ASN A 566 33.00 -5.15 11.23
CA ASN A 566 32.59 -5.11 9.82
C ASN A 566 31.08 -4.84 9.68
N VAL A 567 30.25 -5.49 10.50
CA VAL A 567 28.80 -5.24 10.53
C VAL A 567 28.50 -3.78 10.81
N LEU A 568 29.13 -3.20 11.85
CA LEU A 568 28.97 -1.80 12.21
C LEU A 568 29.43 -0.85 11.10
N SER A 569 30.57 -1.14 10.46
CA SER A 569 31.10 -0.32 9.37
C SER A 569 30.21 -0.32 8.12
N ILE A 570 29.55 -1.43 7.81
CA ILE A 570 28.61 -1.51 6.68
C ILE A 570 27.28 -0.85 7.05
N GLN A 571 26.80 -1.01 8.28
CA GLN A 571 25.61 -0.32 8.80
C GLN A 571 25.74 1.20 8.75
N GLU A 572 26.89 1.76 9.13
CA GLU A 572 27.12 3.21 9.06
C GLU A 572 26.99 3.71 7.61
N LYS A 573 27.50 2.95 6.64
CA LYS A 573 27.35 3.26 5.21
C LYS A 573 25.90 3.15 4.75
N ASP A 574 25.15 2.16 5.26
CA ASP A 574 23.72 1.99 5.00
C ASP A 574 22.91 3.22 5.44
N GLU A 575 23.18 3.74 6.65
CA GLU A 575 22.52 4.96 7.14
C GLU A 575 22.84 6.18 6.27
N GLN A 576 24.10 6.37 5.91
CA GLN A 576 24.53 7.46 5.03
C GLN A 576 23.88 7.38 3.65
N ILE A 577 23.89 6.20 3.01
CA ILE A 577 23.30 6.03 1.68
C ILE A 577 21.78 6.15 1.70
N LYS A 578 21.10 5.67 2.75
CA LYS A 578 19.63 5.79 2.88
C LYS A 578 19.20 7.25 2.93
N VAL A 579 19.87 8.06 3.75
CA VAL A 579 19.60 9.51 3.83
C VAL A 579 19.84 10.16 2.46
N LEU A 580 20.97 9.84 1.83
CA LEU A 580 21.34 10.44 0.56
C LEU A 580 20.39 10.05 -0.59
N ALA A 581 20.07 8.77 -0.69
CA ALA A 581 19.13 8.23 -1.67
C ALA A 581 17.73 8.82 -1.49
N PHE A 582 17.30 9.04 -0.24
CA PHE A 582 16.05 9.74 0.06
C PHE A 582 16.07 11.19 -0.42
N VAL A 583 17.15 11.94 -0.16
CA VAL A 583 17.30 13.33 -0.62
C VAL A 583 17.28 13.40 -2.16
N ILE A 584 18.06 12.56 -2.84
CA ILE A 584 18.12 12.49 -4.30
C ILE A 584 16.73 12.17 -4.86
N LYS A 585 16.06 11.14 -4.34
CA LYS A 585 14.69 10.77 -4.72
C LYS A 585 13.75 11.95 -4.64
N ARG A 586 13.70 12.62 -3.48
CA ARG A 586 12.80 13.76 -3.27
C ARG A 586 13.08 14.90 -4.24
N LYS A 587 14.36 15.19 -4.52
CA LYS A 587 14.74 16.27 -5.43
C LYS A 587 14.41 15.95 -6.88
N VAL A 588 14.66 14.72 -7.33
CA VAL A 588 14.32 14.29 -8.69
C VAL A 588 12.81 14.26 -8.89
N GLU A 589 12.04 13.73 -7.93
CA GLU A 589 10.57 13.77 -7.97
C GLU A 589 10.03 15.20 -8.02
N GLU A 590 10.58 16.11 -7.21
CA GLU A 590 10.20 17.53 -7.20
C GLU A 590 10.46 18.19 -8.56
N LEU A 591 11.66 18.01 -9.12
CA LEU A 591 12.04 18.55 -10.44
C LEU A 591 11.15 18.04 -11.57
N CYS A 592 10.84 16.74 -11.58
CA CYS A 592 10.01 16.10 -12.59
C CYS A 592 8.50 16.41 -12.44
N SER A 593 8.05 16.83 -11.25
CA SER A 593 6.63 17.09 -10.98
C SER A 593 6.11 18.45 -11.46
N LEU A 594 7.01 19.42 -11.69
CA LEU A 594 6.66 20.79 -12.06
C LEU A 594 7.13 21.12 -13.48
N GLU A 595 6.18 21.51 -14.35
CA GLU A 595 6.50 22.07 -15.67
C GLU A 595 6.82 23.57 -15.54
N GLY A 596 8.06 23.96 -15.88
CA GLY A 596 8.45 25.37 -16.01
C GLY A 596 8.97 26.03 -14.73
N TRP A 597 10.13 25.61 -14.25
CA TRP A 597 10.82 26.24 -13.12
C TRP A 597 11.35 27.65 -13.47
N PRO A 598 11.25 28.65 -12.58
CA PRO A 598 12.08 29.85 -12.65
C PRO A 598 13.56 29.47 -12.64
N LEU A 599 14.38 30.09 -13.51
CA LEU A 599 15.78 29.69 -13.70
C LEU A 599 16.61 29.72 -12.40
N ASP A 600 16.41 30.74 -11.57
CA ASP A 600 17.13 30.88 -10.29
C ASP A 600 16.75 29.77 -9.28
N GLU A 601 15.47 29.39 -9.23
CA GLU A 601 15.00 28.29 -8.37
C GLU A 601 15.49 26.93 -8.90
N LEU A 602 15.46 26.74 -10.22
CA LEU A 602 16.00 25.54 -10.86
C LEU A 602 17.48 25.35 -10.54
N ILE A 603 18.29 26.41 -10.69
CA ILE A 603 19.72 26.37 -10.39
C ILE A 603 19.95 25.99 -8.92
N ASN A 604 19.17 26.53 -7.98
CA ASN A 604 19.27 26.17 -6.57
C ASN A 604 18.97 24.68 -6.32
N GLN A 605 17.90 24.14 -6.91
CA GLN A 605 17.58 22.72 -6.76
C GLN A 605 18.65 21.81 -7.38
N LEU A 606 19.17 22.17 -8.55
CA LEU A 606 20.24 21.42 -9.21
C LEU A 606 21.57 21.50 -8.44
N MET A 607 21.86 22.61 -7.75
CA MET A 607 23.03 22.70 -6.87
C MET A 607 22.94 21.75 -5.68
N ILE A 608 21.76 21.62 -5.05
CA ILE A 608 21.53 20.66 -3.98
C ILE A 608 21.78 19.24 -4.50
N LEU A 609 21.18 18.89 -5.65
CA LEU A 609 21.39 17.59 -6.27
C LEU A 609 22.87 17.35 -6.62
N LYS A 610 23.59 18.36 -7.09
CA LYS A 610 25.02 18.26 -7.42
C LYS A 610 25.89 18.02 -6.18
N ASN A 611 25.54 18.62 -5.04
CA ASN A 611 26.20 18.34 -3.77
C ASN A 611 25.93 16.89 -3.32
N SER A 612 24.67 16.44 -3.41
CA SER A 612 24.29 15.06 -3.11
C SER A 612 24.98 14.05 -4.04
N GLU A 613 25.13 14.35 -5.34
CA GLU A 613 25.91 13.52 -6.27
C GLU A 613 27.37 13.39 -5.80
N LYS A 614 27.98 14.49 -5.35
CA LYS A 614 29.39 14.47 -4.90
C LYS A 614 29.57 13.57 -3.68
N GLU A 615 28.66 13.67 -2.71
CA GLU A 615 28.63 12.77 -1.55
C GLU A 615 28.38 11.32 -1.97
N LEU A 616 27.48 11.10 -2.93
CA LEU A 616 27.15 9.77 -3.45
C LEU A 616 28.39 9.13 -4.08
N LYS A 617 29.10 9.87 -4.94
CA LYS A 617 30.33 9.40 -5.58
C LYS A 617 31.40 9.04 -4.56
N ALA A 618 31.57 9.82 -3.49
CA ALA A 618 32.52 9.50 -2.43
C ALA A 618 32.17 8.19 -1.71
N ILE A 619 30.88 7.95 -1.42
CA ILE A 619 30.42 6.68 -0.80
C ILE A 619 30.61 5.53 -1.78
N LEU A 620 30.24 5.70 -3.04
CA LEU A 620 30.38 4.69 -4.09
C LEU A 620 31.84 4.24 -4.28
N GLU A 621 32.80 5.18 -4.26
CA GLU A 621 34.23 4.87 -4.31
C GLU A 621 34.66 3.98 -3.13
N GLN A 622 34.18 4.28 -1.92
CA GLN A 622 34.47 3.48 -0.74
C GLN A 622 33.85 2.08 -0.83
N LEU A 623 32.59 1.98 -1.27
CA LEU A 623 31.87 0.71 -1.39
C LEU A 623 32.55 -0.24 -2.39
N VAL A 624 32.97 0.28 -3.55
CA VAL A 624 33.71 -0.50 -4.55
C VAL A 624 35.10 -0.87 -4.04
N GLY A 625 35.83 0.08 -3.44
CA GLY A 625 37.17 -0.17 -2.89
C GLY A 625 37.19 -1.24 -1.80
N GLN A 626 36.14 -1.31 -0.97
CA GLN A 626 35.98 -2.28 0.11
C GLN A 626 35.26 -3.57 -0.32
N LYS A 627 34.75 -3.64 -1.56
CA LYS A 627 33.95 -4.75 -2.08
C LYS A 627 32.75 -5.10 -1.19
N VAL A 628 32.06 -4.09 -0.66
CA VAL A 628 30.90 -4.26 0.22
C VAL A 628 29.75 -4.99 -0.49
N VAL A 629 29.62 -4.78 -1.81
CA VAL A 629 28.61 -5.44 -2.65
C VAL A 629 29.32 -6.50 -3.52
N PRO A 630 29.32 -7.78 -3.11
CA PRO A 630 29.84 -8.88 -3.92
C PRO A 630 29.07 -9.06 -5.24
N LYS A 631 29.77 -9.54 -6.28
CA LYS A 631 29.18 -9.82 -7.62
C LYS A 631 28.02 -10.79 -7.58
N GLU A 632 28.02 -11.73 -6.64
CA GLU A 632 26.94 -12.70 -6.45
C GLU A 632 25.63 -12.06 -5.97
N MET A 633 25.67 -10.83 -5.48
CA MET A 633 24.50 -10.05 -5.04
C MET A 633 23.89 -9.24 -6.18
N ASP A 634 24.75 -8.60 -6.98
CA ASP A 634 24.38 -7.77 -8.11
C ASP A 634 25.52 -7.76 -9.14
N GLU A 635 25.34 -8.49 -10.23
CA GLU A 635 26.40 -8.83 -11.20
C GLU A 635 26.98 -7.60 -11.89
N ASP A 636 26.12 -6.64 -12.24
CA ASP A 636 26.47 -5.46 -13.03
C ASP A 636 26.76 -4.23 -12.15
N PHE A 637 26.53 -4.32 -10.83
CA PHE A 637 26.59 -3.17 -9.93
C PHE A 637 27.96 -2.48 -9.91
N GLU A 638 29.04 -3.26 -9.79
CA GLU A 638 30.40 -2.71 -9.74
C GLU A 638 30.75 -1.99 -11.05
N GLU A 639 30.38 -2.57 -12.20
CA GLU A 639 30.64 -1.97 -13.51
C GLU A 639 29.84 -0.68 -13.71
N ASP A 640 28.55 -0.69 -13.36
CA ASP A 640 27.68 0.47 -13.48
C ASP A 640 28.11 1.61 -12.55
N VAL A 641 28.52 1.29 -11.31
CA VAL A 641 29.09 2.27 -10.39
C VAL A 641 30.38 2.84 -10.95
N LEU A 642 31.30 2.01 -11.46
CA LEU A 642 32.54 2.48 -12.07
C LEU A 642 32.30 3.36 -13.30
N ASN A 643 31.26 3.08 -14.07
CA ASN A 643 30.86 3.92 -15.21
C ASN A 643 30.24 5.24 -14.74
N TYR A 644 29.37 5.20 -13.72
CA TYR A 644 28.79 6.39 -13.10
C TYR A 644 29.85 7.30 -12.46
N LEU A 645 30.86 6.73 -11.80
CA LEU A 645 31.96 7.49 -11.20
C LEU A 645 32.76 8.29 -12.24
N LYS A 646 32.83 7.83 -13.50
CA LYS A 646 33.49 8.54 -14.60
C LYS A 646 32.66 9.70 -15.18
N THR A 647 31.36 9.78 -14.87
CA THR A 647 30.50 10.82 -15.42
C THR A 647 30.76 12.16 -14.73
N ASN A 648 30.42 13.26 -15.41
CA ASN A 648 30.35 14.57 -14.80
C ASN A 648 29.06 15.26 -15.24
N TYR A 649 27.95 14.87 -14.64
CA TYR A 649 26.63 15.39 -15.00
C TYR A 649 26.49 16.87 -14.68
N THR A 650 26.03 17.65 -15.65
CA THR A 650 25.80 19.08 -15.46
C THR A 650 24.37 19.38 -15.00
N TYR A 651 23.46 18.42 -15.19
CA TYR A 651 22.02 18.44 -14.98
C TYR A 651 21.23 19.55 -15.68
N LEU A 652 21.91 20.54 -16.26
CA LEU A 652 21.32 21.71 -16.91
C LEU A 652 21.83 21.84 -18.35
N ALA A 653 20.92 21.89 -19.31
CA ALA A 653 21.20 22.27 -20.70
C ALA A 653 20.17 23.30 -21.17
N SER A 654 20.63 24.42 -21.74
CA SER A 654 19.79 25.42 -22.42
C SER A 654 18.59 25.90 -21.58
N SER A 655 18.82 26.13 -20.27
CA SER A 655 17.79 26.57 -19.29
C SER A 655 16.73 25.53 -18.94
N THR A 656 16.97 24.25 -19.23
CA THR A 656 16.14 23.11 -18.84
C THR A 656 16.99 22.02 -18.20
N TYR A 657 16.41 21.19 -17.34
CA TYR A 657 17.14 20.08 -16.74
C TYR A 657 17.22 18.87 -17.68
N ILE A 658 18.29 18.07 -17.56
CA ILE A 658 18.51 16.87 -18.39
C ILE A 658 17.96 15.65 -17.66
N VAL A 659 16.80 15.15 -18.11
CA VAL A 659 16.07 14.05 -17.45
C VAL A 659 16.92 12.79 -17.32
N GLU A 660 17.68 12.42 -18.35
CA GLU A 660 18.53 11.21 -18.36
C GLU A 660 19.59 11.24 -17.25
N GLU A 661 20.21 12.40 -17.02
CA GLU A 661 21.22 12.57 -15.96
C GLU A 661 20.57 12.50 -14.57
N LEU A 662 19.39 13.10 -14.39
CA LEU A 662 18.63 13.04 -13.14
C LEU A 662 18.24 11.60 -12.79
N LEU A 663 17.70 10.87 -13.76
CA LEU A 663 17.27 9.48 -13.59
C LEU A 663 18.47 8.57 -13.32
N SER A 664 19.59 8.75 -14.01
CA SER A 664 20.83 7.99 -13.74
C SER A 664 21.30 8.13 -12.29
N THR A 665 21.35 9.36 -11.75
CA THR A 665 21.72 9.61 -10.35
C THR A 665 20.69 9.07 -9.36
N TYR A 666 19.40 9.14 -9.71
CA TYR A 666 18.33 8.54 -8.93
C TYR A 666 18.46 7.01 -8.86
N ASP A 667 18.58 6.35 -10.00
CA ASP A 667 18.61 4.90 -10.13
C ASP A 667 19.82 4.31 -9.42
N ILE A 668 21.02 4.88 -9.63
CA ILE A 668 22.22 4.41 -8.95
C ILE A 668 22.15 4.61 -7.44
N GLY A 669 21.57 5.73 -6.96
CA GLY A 669 21.38 6.00 -5.55
C GLY A 669 20.42 5.00 -4.89
N GLN A 670 19.27 4.73 -5.52
CA GLN A 670 18.30 3.73 -5.03
C GLN A 670 18.87 2.32 -5.06
N ARG A 671 19.52 1.90 -6.16
CA ARG A 671 20.14 0.59 -6.29
C ARG A 671 21.23 0.37 -5.26
N THR A 672 22.05 1.39 -5.00
CA THR A 672 23.10 1.35 -3.96
C THR A 672 22.47 1.16 -2.57
N SER A 673 21.44 1.92 -2.23
CA SER A 673 20.76 1.77 -0.94
C SER A 673 20.22 0.35 -0.72
N ILE A 674 19.61 -0.25 -1.74
CA ILE A 674 19.10 -1.63 -1.67
C ILE A 674 20.23 -2.65 -1.51
N ASN A 675 21.36 -2.47 -2.21
CA ASN A 675 22.48 -3.41 -2.15
C ASN A 675 23.26 -3.30 -0.84
N VAL A 676 23.45 -2.09 -0.29
CA VAL A 676 24.11 -1.91 1.00
C VAL A 676 23.25 -2.46 2.14
N GLU A 677 21.92 -2.30 2.10
CA GLU A 677 21.01 -2.93 3.06
C GLU A 677 21.17 -4.47 3.05
N LYS A 678 21.23 -5.10 1.87
CA LYS A 678 21.51 -6.54 1.75
C LYS A 678 22.91 -6.90 2.26
N ALA A 679 23.91 -6.06 2.04
CA ALA A 679 25.27 -6.28 2.54
C ALA A 679 25.31 -6.27 4.07
N VAL A 680 24.52 -5.42 4.75
CA VAL A 680 24.35 -5.46 6.21
C VAL A 680 23.81 -6.82 6.66
N ILE A 681 22.79 -7.35 5.97
CA ILE A 681 22.19 -8.65 6.30
C ILE A 681 23.22 -9.78 6.13
N LEU A 682 24.04 -9.73 5.07
CA LEU A 682 25.11 -10.70 4.85
C LEU A 682 26.18 -10.63 5.92
N ALA A 683 26.71 -9.45 6.22
CA ALA A 683 27.74 -9.28 7.24
C ALA A 683 27.25 -9.75 8.61
N ARG A 684 25.98 -9.46 8.95
CA ARG A 684 25.34 -9.99 10.15
C ARG A 684 25.30 -11.50 10.14
N LYS A 685 24.87 -12.09 9.03
CA LYS A 685 24.82 -13.54 8.90
C LYS A 685 26.21 -14.15 9.06
N GLU A 686 27.24 -13.61 8.43
CA GLU A 686 28.63 -14.08 8.54
C GLU A 686 29.11 -14.08 10.00
N TYR A 687 28.82 -13.01 10.74
CA TYR A 687 29.08 -12.92 12.18
C TYR A 687 28.37 -14.05 12.96
N LEU A 688 27.08 -14.26 12.71
CA LEU A 688 26.27 -15.25 13.42
C LEU A 688 26.64 -16.70 13.03
N ASP A 689 26.91 -16.97 11.76
CA ASP A 689 27.35 -18.27 11.25
C ASP A 689 28.71 -18.65 11.84
N CYS A 690 29.63 -17.68 11.99
CA CYS A 690 30.92 -17.88 12.66
C CYS A 690 30.74 -18.40 14.09
N ILE A 691 29.91 -17.72 14.89
CA ILE A 691 29.62 -18.13 16.27
C ILE A 691 28.88 -19.47 16.31
N SER A 692 27.88 -19.67 15.44
CA SER A 692 27.12 -20.91 15.39
C SER A 692 28.00 -22.11 15.05
N THR A 693 29.03 -21.93 14.24
CA THR A 693 30.00 -22.97 13.90
C THR A 693 30.86 -23.32 15.11
N LEU A 694 31.31 -22.31 15.87
CA LEU A 694 32.12 -22.52 17.08
C LEU A 694 31.31 -23.16 18.22
N CYS A 695 30.03 -22.86 18.37
CA CYS A 695 29.15 -23.51 19.35
C CYS A 695 28.94 -25.02 19.08
N GLN A 696 29.19 -25.49 17.85
CA GLN A 696 29.04 -26.90 17.47
C GLN A 696 30.33 -27.72 17.60
N GLN A 697 31.47 -27.05 17.79
CA GLN A 697 32.79 -27.66 18.00
C GLN A 697 33.01 -27.92 19.49
#